data_AF-G5IYH9-F1
#
_entry.id   AF-G5IYH9-F1
#
_cell.length_a   1.000
_cell.length_b   1.000
_cell.length_c   1.000
_cell.angle_alpha   90.00
_cell.angle_beta   90.00
_cell.angle_gamma   90.00
#
_symmetry.space_group_name_H-M   'P 1'
#
loop_
_entity.id
_entity.type
_entity.pdbx_description
1 polymer ?
#
loop_
_entity_poly.entity_id
_entity_poly.type
_entity_poly.pdbx_seq_one_letter_code
_entity_poly.pdbx_strand_id
1 'polypeptide(L)'
;MTQIKSSYQYQVGGSLNGDAPSYVTRKADLEFYKALKGGNFCYVLNSRQMGKSSLRVRTMQKLQAEGIVCVFIDLTGIGTQDATPEKWYAGIFYTLVSGCQLTSKIQWRTWWREHLELLTPIQRLSLFIEEILLVEIKQKIVIFVDEIDRVLSQKFSLDDFFGLIRYCHDQRDTYADYQRLTFALLGVATPSDLIQDKTQTPFNIGQAIQLQGFEIDEVQPLIEGLKEQFADPEAVIKDILHWTGGQPFLTQKICKLVIRADRDKITNLQKDSELVAQVIQYSLIENWEVQDEPQHLRTIRDRIIINEQKAVQLLGIYQEIIDQGEIPADGSAEQMELRLSGLVVEKEGKIKVYNLVYQTVFSKHWVEKNLEKFRPYAQEIRAWIASEGQDQSCLLQGSQLQDALTWALGKRLWDDDYRFLVASQTLAKQQTEQLLEATEQASQLLASTRSKAKRKAQKRRIGFVWIPVISLSVTIFVLLLRWSGLLQGLEWSMLDQFFRWRSLEPSDPRIAIVTIDERDLTEVGKWPIPDSILAKTITNIKAQNPQGIGLDLYRDLPVEPGHSDLVKLFQSTSILFGTEKIASSRVAAPPVLSESGQVGFSDIVVDADGRVRRALLSLVDSDGELRYSLGTILALHYLKAKGINLETVDEGQKVALGKAVFKRFTGNDGGYIGSDSGGYQVFLNYRGQQDNFLNFPTDRT
;
A
#
# COMPACT_ATOMS: atom_id res chain seq x y z
N MET A 1 -34.46 22.73 -42.90
CA MET A 1 -33.54 21.66 -43.29
C MET A 1 -33.96 20.39 -42.57
N THR A 2 -34.33 19.37 -43.34
CA THR A 2 -34.89 18.10 -42.88
C THR A 2 -33.76 17.25 -42.29
N GLN A 3 -33.77 17.00 -40.97
CA GLN A 3 -32.87 16.03 -40.34
C GLN A 3 -33.18 14.65 -40.92
N ILE A 4 -32.29 14.13 -41.78
CA ILE A 4 -32.31 12.73 -42.19
C ILE A 4 -31.93 11.94 -40.93
N LYS A 5 -32.94 11.36 -40.26
CA LYS A 5 -32.73 10.38 -39.19
C LYS A 5 -32.10 9.15 -39.81
N SER A 6 -30.79 8.98 -39.64
CA SER A 6 -30.14 7.69 -39.86
C SER A 6 -30.86 6.63 -39.03
N SER A 7 -31.20 5.50 -39.66
CA SER A 7 -31.82 4.35 -39.00
C SER A 7 -30.86 3.62 -38.06
N TYR A 8 -29.56 3.91 -38.18
CA TYR A 8 -28.50 3.29 -37.40
C TYR A 8 -28.20 4.09 -36.13
N GLN A 9 -28.13 3.41 -34.98
CA GLN A 9 -27.89 4.05 -33.69
C GLN A 9 -26.64 3.51 -32.97
N TYR A 10 -25.70 4.42 -32.72
CA TYR A 10 -24.61 4.19 -31.77
C TYR A 10 -25.11 4.38 -30.35
N GLN A 11 -24.85 3.38 -29.51
CA GLN A 11 -25.24 3.39 -28.11
C GLN A 11 -24.00 3.55 -27.24
N VAL A 12 -23.97 4.68 -26.52
CA VAL A 12 -22.85 5.06 -25.66
C VAL A 12 -23.27 4.84 -24.22
N GLY A 13 -22.51 4.01 -23.51
CA GLY A 13 -22.81 3.62 -22.13
C GLY A 13 -23.83 2.48 -22.03
N GLY A 14 -23.81 1.82 -20.87
CA GLY A 14 -24.61 0.62 -20.61
C GLY A 14 -24.18 -0.60 -21.45
N SER A 15 -24.90 -1.70 -21.28
CA SER A 15 -24.71 -2.89 -22.13
C SER A 15 -25.48 -2.75 -23.43
N LEU A 16 -24.88 -3.22 -24.53
CA LEU A 16 -25.55 -3.32 -25.82
C LEU A 16 -26.47 -4.55 -25.80
N ASN A 17 -27.68 -4.37 -26.31
CA ASN A 17 -28.63 -5.48 -26.47
C ASN A 17 -28.12 -6.49 -27.51
N GLY A 18 -28.68 -7.70 -27.46
CA GLY A 18 -28.34 -8.83 -28.34
C GLY A 18 -28.30 -8.52 -29.83
N ASP A 19 -29.18 -7.63 -30.29
CA ASP A 19 -29.38 -7.29 -31.70
C ASP A 19 -28.89 -5.89 -32.06
N ALA A 20 -28.09 -5.26 -31.19
CA ALA A 20 -27.56 -3.93 -31.46
C ALA A 20 -26.71 -3.94 -32.74
N PRO A 21 -27.07 -3.16 -33.78
CA PRO A 21 -26.36 -3.17 -35.06
C PRO A 21 -24.93 -2.62 -34.93
N SER A 22 -24.65 -1.89 -33.84
CA SER A 22 -23.33 -1.33 -33.49
C SER A 22 -22.45 -2.23 -32.63
N TYR A 23 -22.87 -3.47 -32.35
CA TYR A 23 -22.02 -4.40 -31.64
C TYR A 23 -20.94 -4.99 -32.56
N VAL A 24 -19.69 -4.77 -32.19
CA VAL A 24 -18.50 -5.37 -32.81
C VAL A 24 -18.22 -6.72 -32.17
N THR A 25 -18.20 -7.78 -32.98
CA THR A 25 -17.85 -9.13 -32.51
C THR A 25 -16.34 -9.28 -32.54
N ARG A 26 -15.72 -9.49 -31.37
CA ARG A 26 -14.27 -9.63 -31.23
C ARG A 26 -13.83 -11.08 -31.19
N LYS A 27 -12.53 -11.33 -31.36
CA LYS A 27 -11.93 -12.66 -31.10
C LYS A 27 -12.28 -13.19 -29.70
N ALA A 28 -12.18 -12.33 -28.68
CA ALA A 28 -12.50 -12.66 -27.29
C ALA A 28 -13.96 -13.12 -27.10
N ASP A 29 -14.89 -12.66 -27.93
CA ASP A 29 -16.30 -13.06 -27.85
C ASP A 29 -16.48 -14.53 -28.25
N LEU A 30 -15.74 -14.97 -29.28
CA LEU A 30 -15.75 -16.35 -29.73
C LEU A 30 -15.05 -17.27 -28.73
N GLU A 31 -13.92 -16.83 -28.18
CA GLU A 31 -13.15 -17.56 -27.17
C GLU A 31 -13.97 -17.77 -25.89
N PHE A 32 -14.57 -16.70 -25.34
CA PHE A 32 -15.40 -16.77 -24.15
C PHE A 32 -16.60 -17.71 -24.33
N TYR A 33 -17.30 -17.57 -25.46
CA TYR A 33 -18.45 -18.43 -25.78
C TYR A 33 -18.03 -19.91 -25.92
N LYS A 34 -16.97 -20.21 -26.66
CA LYS A 34 -16.48 -21.58 -26.85
C LYS A 34 -16.02 -22.20 -25.54
N ALA A 35 -15.29 -21.45 -24.72
CA ALA A 35 -14.79 -21.90 -23.43
C ALA A 35 -15.94 -22.24 -22.47
N LEU A 36 -16.93 -21.35 -22.33
CA LEU A 36 -18.10 -21.61 -21.49
C LEU A 36 -18.95 -22.77 -21.99
N LYS A 37 -19.14 -22.91 -23.32
CA LYS A 37 -19.83 -24.06 -23.91
C LYS A 37 -19.11 -25.39 -23.64
N GLY A 38 -17.77 -25.34 -23.63
CA GLY A 38 -16.88 -26.44 -23.25
C GLY A 38 -16.93 -26.78 -21.76
N GLY A 39 -17.50 -25.91 -20.93
CA GLY A 39 -17.56 -26.08 -19.48
C GLY A 39 -16.35 -25.49 -18.73
N ASN A 40 -15.50 -24.71 -19.39
CA ASN A 40 -14.31 -24.12 -18.76
C ASN A 40 -14.71 -22.97 -17.85
N PHE A 41 -14.15 -22.95 -16.64
CA PHE A 41 -14.24 -21.77 -15.77
C PHE A 41 -13.54 -20.59 -16.47
N CYS A 42 -14.22 -19.45 -16.60
CA CYS A 42 -13.67 -18.29 -17.31
C CYS A 42 -13.73 -17.02 -16.45
N TYR A 43 -12.81 -16.09 -16.67
CA TYR A 43 -12.91 -14.76 -16.07
C TYR A 43 -12.50 -13.64 -17.03
N VAL A 44 -13.26 -12.54 -16.98
CA VAL A 44 -13.09 -11.33 -17.79
C VAL A 44 -12.82 -10.16 -16.84
N LEU A 45 -11.55 -10.02 -16.47
CA LEU A 45 -11.07 -9.02 -15.53
C LEU A 45 -10.36 -7.90 -16.29
N ASN A 46 -11.01 -6.75 -16.45
CA ASN A 46 -10.50 -5.64 -17.25
C ASN A 46 -11.06 -4.29 -16.77
N SER A 47 -10.51 -3.18 -17.24
CA SER A 47 -10.95 -1.83 -16.91
C SER A 47 -12.42 -1.57 -17.31
N ARG A 48 -13.00 -0.51 -16.74
CA ARG A 48 -14.37 -0.07 -17.06
C ARG A 48 -14.48 0.25 -18.56
N GLN A 49 -15.69 0.16 -19.10
CA GLN A 49 -15.99 0.58 -20.47
C GLN A 49 -15.32 -0.23 -21.61
N MET A 50 -14.86 -1.45 -21.32
CA MET A 50 -14.30 -2.40 -22.29
C MET A 50 -15.34 -3.35 -22.93
N GLY A 51 -16.64 -3.14 -22.68
CA GLY A 51 -17.70 -3.98 -23.26
C GLY A 51 -17.89 -5.35 -22.60
N LYS A 52 -17.49 -5.51 -21.32
CA LYS A 52 -17.68 -6.75 -20.54
C LYS A 52 -19.16 -7.15 -20.42
N SER A 53 -20.02 -6.21 -20.04
CA SER A 53 -21.45 -6.49 -19.87
C SER A 53 -22.12 -6.84 -21.20
N SER A 54 -21.72 -6.18 -22.31
CA SER A 54 -22.22 -6.52 -23.65
C SER A 54 -21.74 -7.91 -24.11
N LEU A 55 -20.49 -8.29 -23.81
CA LEU A 55 -19.97 -9.65 -24.02
C LEU A 55 -20.82 -10.69 -23.27
N ARG A 56 -21.10 -10.45 -21.99
CA ARG A 56 -21.93 -11.32 -21.16
C ARG A 56 -23.32 -11.50 -21.77
N VAL A 57 -24.01 -10.42 -22.09
CA VAL A 57 -25.39 -10.46 -22.64
C VAL A 57 -25.45 -11.32 -23.90
N ARG A 58 -24.56 -11.09 -24.88
CA ARG A 58 -24.58 -11.87 -26.13
C ARG A 58 -24.19 -13.33 -25.92
N THR A 59 -23.21 -13.59 -25.06
CA THR A 59 -22.77 -14.96 -24.76
C THR A 59 -23.89 -15.74 -24.08
N MET A 60 -24.55 -15.13 -23.09
CA MET A 60 -25.69 -15.70 -22.39
C MET A 60 -26.84 -16.04 -23.35
N GLN A 61 -27.21 -15.13 -24.25
CA GLN A 61 -28.25 -15.39 -25.25
C GLN A 61 -27.88 -16.54 -26.20
N LYS A 62 -26.64 -16.59 -26.68
CA LYS A 62 -26.15 -17.69 -27.54
C LYS A 62 -26.20 -19.04 -26.82
N LEU A 63 -25.78 -19.10 -25.56
CA LEU A 63 -25.81 -20.33 -24.76
C LEU A 63 -27.26 -20.77 -24.48
N GLN A 64 -28.14 -19.83 -24.14
CA GLN A 64 -29.57 -20.10 -23.91
C GLN A 64 -30.28 -20.61 -25.17
N ALA A 65 -29.95 -20.07 -26.34
CA ALA A 65 -30.48 -20.55 -27.63
C ALA A 65 -30.09 -22.02 -27.92
N GLU A 66 -29.01 -22.50 -27.32
CA GLU A 66 -28.54 -23.89 -27.40
C GLU A 66 -29.02 -24.77 -26.23
N GLY A 67 -29.95 -24.27 -25.42
CA GLY A 67 -30.56 -25.03 -24.32
C GLY A 67 -29.71 -25.09 -23.04
N ILE A 68 -28.67 -24.26 -22.92
CA ILE A 68 -27.87 -24.13 -21.70
C ILE A 68 -28.57 -23.17 -20.74
N VAL A 69 -28.78 -23.59 -19.50
CA VAL A 69 -29.36 -22.76 -18.45
C VAL A 69 -28.32 -21.73 -18.01
N CYS A 70 -28.65 -20.45 -18.13
CA CYS A 70 -27.75 -19.38 -17.73
C CYS A 70 -28.36 -18.56 -16.60
N VAL A 71 -27.57 -18.29 -15.57
CA VAL A 71 -27.93 -17.45 -14.44
C VAL A 71 -27.01 -16.25 -14.37
N PHE A 72 -27.57 -15.09 -14.02
CA PHE A 72 -26.83 -13.85 -13.87
C PHE A 72 -26.91 -13.35 -12.43
N ILE A 73 -25.75 -13.13 -11.82
CA ILE A 73 -25.58 -12.56 -10.49
C ILE A 73 -24.89 -11.22 -10.66
N ASP A 74 -25.59 -10.14 -10.33
CA ASP A 74 -25.03 -8.79 -10.24
C ASP A 74 -24.72 -8.46 -8.77
N LEU A 75 -23.43 -8.36 -8.44
CA LEU A 75 -23.02 -8.07 -7.07
C LEU A 75 -23.30 -6.62 -6.66
N THR A 76 -23.64 -5.72 -7.58
CA THR A 76 -24.08 -4.36 -7.25
C THR A 76 -25.37 -4.38 -6.40
N GLY A 77 -26.27 -5.31 -6.69
CA GLY A 77 -27.55 -5.45 -5.97
C GLY A 77 -27.46 -6.22 -4.64
N ILE A 78 -26.39 -7.00 -4.45
CA ILE A 78 -26.22 -7.91 -3.31
C ILE A 78 -25.19 -7.38 -2.29
N GLY A 79 -24.18 -6.62 -2.75
CA GLY A 79 -23.03 -6.17 -1.96
C GLY A 79 -23.11 -4.72 -1.47
N THR A 80 -24.22 -4.30 -0.85
CA THR A 80 -24.29 -2.98 -0.19
C THR A 80 -23.30 -2.92 0.99
N GLN A 81 -22.76 -1.74 1.33
CA GLN A 81 -21.68 -1.57 2.33
C GLN A 81 -22.01 -2.07 3.76
N ASP A 82 -23.27 -2.41 4.03
CA ASP A 82 -23.76 -2.94 5.30
C ASP A 82 -24.32 -4.37 5.18
N ALA A 83 -24.01 -5.08 4.09
CA ALA A 83 -24.34 -6.49 3.94
C ALA A 83 -23.56 -7.32 4.98
N THR A 84 -24.28 -8.16 5.72
CA THR A 84 -23.65 -9.22 6.53
C THR A 84 -23.39 -10.45 5.66
N PRO A 85 -22.46 -11.35 6.03
CA PRO A 85 -22.25 -12.61 5.31
C PRO A 85 -23.56 -13.35 5.06
N GLU A 86 -24.40 -13.45 6.08
CA GLU A 86 -25.74 -14.06 6.00
C GLU A 86 -26.61 -13.47 4.88
N LYS A 87 -26.74 -12.13 4.82
CA LYS A 87 -27.54 -11.45 3.80
C LYS A 87 -26.94 -11.59 2.41
N TRP A 88 -25.62 -11.57 2.31
CA TRP A 88 -24.89 -11.65 1.06
C TRP A 88 -25.08 -13.03 0.39
N TYR A 89 -24.82 -14.11 1.13
CA TYR A 89 -25.02 -15.48 0.65
C TYR A 89 -26.49 -15.79 0.39
N ALA A 90 -27.42 -15.31 1.24
CA ALA A 90 -28.86 -15.43 0.99
C ALA A 90 -29.29 -14.73 -0.30
N GLY A 91 -28.68 -13.58 -0.62
CA GLY A 91 -28.89 -12.86 -1.88
C GLY A 91 -28.47 -13.68 -3.09
N ILE A 92 -27.27 -14.27 -3.05
CA ILE A 92 -26.78 -15.18 -4.11
C ILE A 92 -27.70 -16.38 -4.27
N PHE A 93 -28.05 -17.03 -3.16
CA PHE A 93 -28.96 -18.17 -3.15
C PHE A 93 -30.32 -17.82 -3.78
N TYR A 94 -30.92 -16.69 -3.39
CA TYR A 94 -32.16 -16.21 -3.99
C TYR A 94 -32.02 -15.97 -5.50
N THR A 95 -30.93 -15.35 -5.94
CA THR A 95 -30.67 -15.12 -7.37
C THR A 95 -30.52 -16.43 -8.14
N LEU A 96 -29.88 -17.46 -7.57
CA LEU A 96 -29.80 -18.78 -8.19
C LEU A 96 -31.17 -19.46 -8.28
N VAL A 97 -31.95 -19.46 -7.20
CA VAL A 97 -33.31 -20.04 -7.18
C VAL A 97 -34.20 -19.35 -8.22
N SER A 98 -34.22 -18.01 -8.22
CA SER A 98 -35.04 -17.23 -9.13
C SER A 98 -34.58 -17.37 -10.58
N GLY A 99 -33.26 -17.28 -10.83
CA GLY A 99 -32.68 -17.35 -12.16
C GLY A 99 -32.82 -18.73 -12.80
N CYS A 100 -32.83 -19.79 -11.99
CA CYS A 100 -33.07 -21.17 -12.43
C CYS A 100 -34.55 -21.56 -12.47
N GLN A 101 -35.47 -20.65 -12.15
CA GLN A 101 -36.91 -20.93 -12.09
C GLN A 101 -37.29 -22.04 -11.08
N LEU A 102 -36.54 -22.16 -9.98
CA LEU A 102 -36.74 -23.18 -8.94
C LEU A 102 -37.74 -22.75 -7.85
N THR A 103 -38.33 -21.56 -7.95
CA THR A 103 -39.24 -21.00 -6.93
C THR A 103 -40.49 -21.85 -6.67
N SER A 104 -40.90 -22.68 -7.64
CA SER A 104 -42.00 -23.64 -7.50
C SER A 104 -41.59 -24.95 -6.82
N LYS A 105 -40.29 -25.25 -6.77
CA LYS A 105 -39.71 -26.48 -6.21
C LYS A 105 -39.27 -26.30 -4.76
N ILE A 106 -38.82 -25.10 -4.40
CA ILE A 106 -38.31 -24.78 -3.07
C ILE A 106 -38.91 -23.48 -2.54
N GLN A 107 -39.43 -23.53 -1.30
CA GLN A 107 -39.77 -22.34 -0.53
C GLN A 107 -38.49 -21.73 0.07
N TRP A 108 -37.77 -20.96 -0.75
CA TRP A 108 -36.38 -20.53 -0.48
C TRP A 108 -36.18 -19.90 0.91
N ARG A 109 -37.12 -19.06 1.38
CA ARG A 109 -37.04 -18.42 2.70
C ARG A 109 -37.10 -19.43 3.84
N THR A 110 -38.00 -20.40 3.72
CA THR A 110 -38.20 -21.45 4.71
C THR A 110 -36.98 -22.36 4.74
N TRP A 111 -36.55 -22.85 3.57
CA TRP A 111 -35.38 -23.72 3.44
C TRP A 111 -34.11 -23.06 3.99
N TRP A 112 -33.86 -21.80 3.64
CA TRP A 112 -32.67 -21.08 4.12
C TRP A 112 -32.67 -20.90 5.65
N ARG A 113 -33.84 -20.68 6.25
CA ARG A 113 -34.00 -20.49 7.70
C ARG A 113 -33.88 -21.80 8.48
N GLU A 114 -34.41 -22.91 7.96
CA GLU A 114 -34.34 -24.22 8.62
C GLU A 114 -32.91 -24.73 8.79
N HIS A 115 -32.00 -24.33 7.90
CA HIS A 115 -30.59 -24.72 7.94
C HIS A 115 -29.69 -23.71 8.67
N LEU A 116 -30.27 -22.64 9.23
CA LEU A 116 -29.52 -21.52 9.81
C LEU A 116 -28.76 -21.90 11.09
N GLU A 117 -29.32 -22.81 11.91
CA GLU A 117 -28.71 -23.23 13.19
C GLU A 117 -27.59 -24.26 13.02
N LEU A 118 -27.56 -25.00 11.91
CA LEU A 118 -26.65 -26.13 11.69
C LEU A 118 -25.51 -25.82 10.73
N LEU A 119 -25.73 -24.93 9.76
CA LEU A 119 -24.81 -24.70 8.65
C LEU A 119 -24.43 -23.23 8.51
N THR A 120 -23.15 -23.00 8.23
CA THR A 120 -22.67 -21.67 7.81
C THR A 120 -23.34 -21.24 6.48
N PRO A 121 -23.39 -19.94 6.17
CA PRO A 121 -24.02 -19.47 4.94
C PRO A 121 -23.42 -20.07 3.66
N ILE A 122 -22.09 -20.29 3.63
CA ILE A 122 -21.41 -20.92 2.50
C ILE A 122 -21.76 -22.40 2.37
N GLN A 123 -21.84 -23.14 3.48
CA GLN A 123 -22.26 -24.54 3.48
C GLN A 123 -23.69 -24.70 3.00
N ARG A 124 -24.60 -23.78 3.37
CA ARG A 124 -25.97 -23.77 2.83
C ARG A 124 -26.00 -23.57 1.32
N LEU A 125 -25.16 -22.68 0.80
CA LEU A 125 -25.04 -22.48 -0.65
C LEU A 125 -24.47 -23.73 -1.35
N SER A 126 -23.45 -24.37 -0.76
CA SER A 126 -22.89 -25.63 -1.27
C SER A 126 -23.93 -26.75 -1.30
N LEU A 127 -24.65 -26.95 -0.20
CA LEU A 127 -25.71 -27.96 -0.08
C LEU A 127 -26.82 -27.74 -1.11
N PHE A 128 -27.22 -26.48 -1.31
CA PHE A 128 -28.20 -26.14 -2.34
C PHE A 128 -27.73 -26.50 -3.74
N ILE A 129 -26.46 -26.25 -4.07
CA ILE A 129 -25.90 -26.59 -5.38
C ILE A 129 -25.99 -28.11 -5.59
N GLU A 130 -25.59 -28.89 -4.59
CA GLU A 130 -25.53 -30.34 -4.65
C GLU A 130 -26.92 -30.98 -4.68
N GLU A 131 -27.77 -30.70 -3.70
CA GLU A 131 -29.01 -31.44 -3.46
C GLU A 131 -30.21 -30.92 -4.28
N ILE A 132 -30.15 -29.69 -4.76
CA ILE A 132 -31.30 -29.04 -5.42
C ILE A 132 -30.95 -28.59 -6.82
N LEU A 133 -29.93 -27.74 -6.98
CA LEU A 133 -29.61 -27.15 -8.28
C LEU A 133 -29.22 -28.22 -9.31
N LEU A 134 -28.27 -29.09 -8.97
CA LEU A 134 -27.79 -30.16 -9.85
C LEU A 134 -28.80 -31.30 -10.00
N VAL A 135 -29.67 -31.51 -9.01
CA VAL A 135 -30.72 -32.53 -9.05
C VAL A 135 -31.87 -32.11 -9.97
N GLU A 136 -32.39 -30.90 -9.82
CA GLU A 136 -33.57 -30.42 -10.56
C GLU A 136 -33.24 -30.02 -12.00
N ILE A 137 -32.03 -29.52 -12.27
CA ILE A 137 -31.61 -29.09 -13.60
C ILE A 137 -30.70 -30.16 -14.20
N LYS A 138 -31.10 -30.76 -15.31
CA LYS A 138 -30.31 -31.79 -16.02
C LYS A 138 -29.46 -31.24 -17.17
N GLN A 139 -29.75 -30.02 -17.60
CA GLN A 139 -29.00 -29.30 -18.62
C GLN A 139 -27.64 -28.83 -18.07
N LYS A 140 -26.77 -28.34 -18.96
CA LYS A 140 -25.60 -27.54 -18.58
C LYS A 140 -26.06 -26.21 -17.97
N ILE A 141 -25.34 -25.74 -16.97
CA ILE A 141 -25.60 -24.52 -16.20
C ILE A 141 -24.37 -23.63 -16.30
N VAL A 142 -24.56 -22.37 -16.66
CA VAL A 142 -23.52 -21.33 -16.61
C VAL A 142 -23.96 -20.21 -15.68
N ILE A 143 -23.19 -19.97 -14.62
CA ILE A 143 -23.42 -18.90 -13.65
C ILE A 143 -22.46 -17.75 -13.97
N PHE A 144 -23.01 -16.64 -14.44
CA PHE A 144 -22.30 -15.39 -14.65
C PHE A 144 -22.35 -14.54 -13.37
N VAL A 145 -21.19 -14.17 -12.84
CA VAL A 145 -21.04 -13.26 -11.70
C VAL A 145 -20.37 -11.99 -12.20
N ASP A 146 -21.07 -10.87 -12.19
CA ASP A 146 -20.59 -9.58 -12.69
C ASP A 146 -20.37 -8.58 -11.57
N GLU A 147 -19.59 -7.53 -11.85
CA GLU A 147 -19.08 -6.57 -10.87
C GLU A 147 -18.38 -7.28 -9.70
N ILE A 148 -17.53 -8.27 -10.00
CA ILE A 148 -16.77 -9.02 -8.98
C ILE A 148 -15.87 -8.11 -8.14
N ASP A 149 -15.51 -6.92 -8.61
CA ASP A 149 -14.79 -5.90 -7.85
C ASP A 149 -15.56 -5.37 -6.62
N ARG A 150 -16.88 -5.61 -6.51
CA ARG A 150 -17.66 -5.26 -5.32
C ARG A 150 -17.27 -6.03 -4.07
N VAL A 151 -16.64 -7.19 -4.24
CA VAL A 151 -16.12 -7.97 -3.10
C VAL A 151 -15.05 -7.19 -2.34
N LEU A 152 -14.27 -6.35 -3.03
CA LEU A 152 -13.19 -5.54 -2.45
C LEU A 152 -13.69 -4.46 -1.49
N SER A 153 -14.96 -4.04 -1.63
CA SER A 153 -15.59 -3.03 -0.79
C SER A 153 -16.32 -3.59 0.43
N GLN A 154 -16.33 -4.92 0.62
CA GLN A 154 -17.02 -5.54 1.75
C GLN A 154 -16.19 -5.48 3.03
N LYS A 155 -16.87 -5.40 4.18
CA LYS A 155 -16.25 -5.37 5.52
C LYS A 155 -15.85 -6.78 6.04
N PHE A 156 -16.01 -7.82 5.22
CA PHE A 156 -15.74 -9.21 5.57
C PHE A 156 -15.08 -9.93 4.39
N SER A 157 -14.34 -11.01 4.67
CA SER A 157 -13.68 -11.80 3.62
C SER A 157 -14.71 -12.60 2.82
N LEU A 158 -14.47 -12.68 1.51
CA LEU A 158 -15.24 -13.47 0.55
C LEU A 158 -14.41 -14.59 -0.06
N ASP A 159 -13.28 -14.94 0.56
CA ASP A 159 -12.42 -16.04 0.12
C ASP A 159 -13.21 -17.37 0.08
N ASP A 160 -14.13 -17.61 1.03
CA ASP A 160 -14.99 -18.79 1.06
C ASP A 160 -15.88 -18.93 -0.20
N PHE A 161 -16.32 -17.81 -0.78
CA PHE A 161 -17.09 -17.83 -2.02
C PHE A 161 -16.25 -18.29 -3.21
N PHE A 162 -15.01 -17.80 -3.30
CA PHE A 162 -14.05 -18.25 -4.31
C PHE A 162 -13.63 -19.71 -4.08
N GLY A 163 -13.49 -20.12 -2.81
CA GLY A 163 -13.27 -21.49 -2.39
C GLY A 163 -14.41 -22.42 -2.84
N LEU A 164 -15.67 -22.01 -2.75
CA LEU A 164 -16.80 -22.79 -3.26
C LEU A 164 -16.78 -22.97 -4.78
N ILE A 165 -16.42 -21.93 -5.54
CA ILE A 165 -16.28 -22.02 -6.99
C ILE A 165 -15.23 -23.06 -7.35
N ARG A 166 -14.07 -23.03 -6.67
CA ARG A 166 -13.00 -24.01 -6.84
C ARG A 166 -13.45 -25.41 -6.42
N TYR A 167 -14.10 -25.55 -5.27
CA TYR A 167 -14.67 -26.82 -4.80
C TYR A 167 -15.58 -27.43 -5.87
N CYS A 168 -16.50 -26.65 -6.44
CA CYS A 168 -17.39 -27.10 -7.50
C CYS A 168 -16.64 -27.56 -8.76
N HIS A 169 -15.51 -26.93 -9.09
CA HIS A 169 -14.66 -27.35 -10.19
C HIS A 169 -13.97 -28.68 -9.88
N ASP A 170 -13.38 -28.81 -8.70
CA ASP A 170 -12.62 -30.00 -8.29
C ASP A 170 -13.54 -31.24 -8.15
N GLN A 171 -14.82 -31.04 -7.81
CA GLN A 171 -15.81 -32.13 -7.76
C GLN A 171 -16.11 -32.78 -9.13
N ARG A 172 -15.72 -32.15 -10.25
CA ARG A 172 -15.99 -32.66 -11.61
C ARG A 172 -15.31 -33.99 -11.92
N ASP A 173 -14.21 -34.28 -11.23
CA ASP A 173 -13.46 -35.53 -11.39
C ASP A 173 -14.15 -36.71 -10.67
N THR A 174 -14.92 -36.40 -9.62
CA THR A 174 -15.59 -37.42 -8.79
C THR A 174 -17.06 -37.59 -9.20
N TYR A 175 -17.75 -36.49 -9.48
CA TYR A 175 -19.20 -36.46 -9.67
C TYR A 175 -19.56 -35.85 -11.04
N ALA A 176 -20.16 -36.66 -11.91
CA ALA A 176 -20.52 -36.27 -13.27
C ALA A 176 -21.50 -35.07 -13.33
N ASP A 177 -22.32 -34.89 -12.30
CA ASP A 177 -23.26 -33.76 -12.24
C ASP A 177 -22.55 -32.40 -12.19
N TYR A 178 -21.40 -32.30 -11.53
CA TYR A 178 -20.62 -31.06 -11.46
C TYR A 178 -19.99 -30.66 -12.81
N GLN A 179 -19.81 -31.61 -13.74
CA GLN A 179 -19.34 -31.30 -15.10
C GLN A 179 -20.32 -30.42 -15.88
N ARG A 180 -21.58 -30.36 -15.43
CA ARG A 180 -22.61 -29.51 -16.02
C ARG A 180 -22.60 -28.09 -15.47
N LEU A 181 -21.93 -27.82 -14.35
CA LEU A 181 -21.93 -26.51 -13.68
C LEU A 181 -20.67 -25.71 -14.00
N THR A 182 -20.81 -24.54 -14.62
CA THR A 182 -19.68 -23.67 -14.99
C THR A 182 -19.87 -22.25 -14.45
N PHE A 183 -18.79 -21.62 -14.01
CA PHE A 183 -18.78 -20.23 -13.56
C PHE A 183 -18.09 -19.30 -14.58
N ALA A 184 -18.55 -18.05 -14.63
CA ALA A 184 -17.93 -16.97 -15.39
C ALA A 184 -17.85 -15.71 -14.52
N LEU A 185 -16.65 -15.23 -14.20
CA LEU A 185 -16.47 -14.01 -13.39
C LEU A 185 -16.16 -12.79 -14.26
N LEU A 186 -16.83 -11.67 -14.03
CA LEU A 186 -16.61 -10.42 -14.74
C LEU A 186 -16.48 -9.26 -13.76
N GLY A 187 -15.55 -8.34 -14.01
CA GLY A 187 -15.42 -7.12 -13.21
C GLY A 187 -14.14 -6.34 -13.46
N VAL A 188 -13.89 -5.36 -12.59
CA VAL A 188 -12.76 -4.43 -12.65
C VAL A 188 -11.81 -4.68 -11.48
N ALA A 189 -11.10 -5.79 -11.54
CA ALA A 189 -10.14 -6.19 -10.54
C ALA A 189 -9.05 -7.06 -11.19
N THR A 190 -8.03 -7.41 -10.45
CA THR A 190 -7.11 -8.49 -10.81
C THR A 190 -7.35 -9.73 -9.97
N PRO A 191 -6.90 -10.91 -10.43
CA PRO A 191 -6.96 -12.13 -9.63
C PRO A 191 -6.40 -11.96 -8.21
N SER A 192 -5.32 -11.20 -8.05
CA SER A 192 -4.68 -10.92 -6.76
C SER A 192 -5.45 -9.95 -5.87
N ASP A 193 -6.28 -9.07 -6.44
CA ASP A 193 -7.09 -8.17 -5.62
C ASP A 193 -8.25 -8.93 -4.96
N LEU A 194 -8.82 -9.90 -5.68
CA LEU A 194 -10.09 -10.54 -5.33
C LEU A 194 -9.98 -11.59 -4.23
N ILE A 195 -8.79 -12.16 -4.00
CA ILE A 195 -8.60 -13.23 -3.00
C ILE A 195 -7.31 -13.00 -2.22
N GLN A 196 -7.38 -13.08 -0.89
CA GLN A 196 -6.20 -12.92 -0.04
C GLN A 196 -5.36 -14.21 0.00
N ASP A 197 -6.01 -15.36 0.09
CA ASP A 197 -5.35 -16.67 0.03
C ASP A 197 -5.09 -17.11 -1.42
N LYS A 198 -3.84 -16.93 -1.86
CA LYS A 198 -3.39 -17.33 -3.20
C LYS A 198 -3.42 -18.85 -3.45
N THR A 199 -3.50 -19.68 -2.41
CA THR A 199 -3.52 -21.14 -2.56
C THR A 199 -4.91 -21.68 -2.95
N GLN A 200 -5.97 -20.98 -2.53
CA GLN A 200 -7.37 -21.36 -2.79
C GLN A 200 -8.00 -20.66 -3.99
N THR A 201 -7.20 -19.92 -4.74
CA THR A 201 -7.72 -19.11 -5.85
C THR A 201 -8.30 -19.95 -7.00
N PRO A 202 -9.55 -19.68 -7.44
CA PRO A 202 -10.09 -20.29 -8.64
C PRO A 202 -9.41 -19.74 -9.90
N PHE A 203 -8.67 -18.62 -9.82
CA PHE A 203 -8.01 -18.03 -10.98
C PHE A 203 -6.86 -18.89 -11.54
N ASN A 204 -6.34 -19.87 -10.77
CA ASN A 204 -5.33 -20.82 -11.26
C ASN A 204 -5.91 -21.92 -12.16
N ILE A 205 -7.20 -22.23 -12.02
CA ILE A 205 -7.91 -23.24 -12.82
C ILE A 205 -8.78 -22.61 -13.91
N GLY A 206 -8.90 -21.27 -13.90
CA GLY A 206 -9.73 -20.52 -14.83
C GLY A 206 -9.00 -20.05 -16.08
N GLN A 207 -9.74 -20.00 -17.19
CA GLN A 207 -9.28 -19.38 -18.43
C GLN A 207 -9.50 -17.86 -18.38
N ALA A 208 -8.41 -17.10 -18.42
CA ALA A 208 -8.44 -15.65 -18.58
C ALA A 208 -8.93 -15.27 -19.98
N ILE A 209 -9.93 -14.40 -20.07
CA ILE A 209 -10.38 -13.80 -21.33
C ILE A 209 -10.01 -12.33 -21.34
N GLN A 210 -9.00 -11.99 -22.13
CA GLN A 210 -8.51 -10.63 -22.25
C GLN A 210 -9.32 -9.85 -23.29
N LEU A 211 -9.95 -8.76 -22.87
CA LEU A 211 -10.59 -7.83 -23.80
C LEU A 211 -9.58 -6.81 -24.30
N GLN A 212 -9.41 -6.75 -25.61
CA GLN A 212 -8.59 -5.76 -26.29
C GLN A 212 -9.49 -4.70 -26.94
N GLY A 213 -8.88 -3.57 -27.34
CA GLY A 213 -9.53 -2.59 -28.20
C GLY A 213 -9.88 -3.20 -29.55
N PHE A 214 -10.88 -2.63 -30.23
CA PHE A 214 -11.29 -3.09 -31.55
C PHE A 214 -10.17 -2.96 -32.57
N GLU A 215 -10.00 -4.00 -33.39
CA GLU A 215 -9.14 -3.96 -34.56
C GLU A 215 -9.92 -3.57 -35.82
N ILE A 216 -9.19 -3.13 -36.86
CA ILE A 216 -9.80 -2.60 -38.09
C ILE A 216 -10.68 -3.63 -38.82
N ASP A 217 -10.31 -4.91 -38.74
CA ASP A 217 -11.05 -6.04 -39.32
C ASP A 217 -12.33 -6.39 -38.54
N GLU A 218 -12.45 -5.92 -37.29
CA GLU A 218 -13.61 -6.20 -36.43
C GLU A 218 -14.70 -5.13 -36.54
N VAL A 219 -14.35 -3.89 -36.92
CA VAL A 219 -15.25 -2.71 -36.82
C VAL A 219 -16.24 -2.53 -37.97
N GLN A 220 -16.41 -3.53 -38.84
CA GLN A 220 -17.38 -3.45 -39.94
C GLN A 220 -18.79 -2.99 -39.49
N PRO A 221 -19.35 -3.46 -38.36
CA PRO A 221 -20.63 -2.96 -37.89
C PRO A 221 -20.64 -1.44 -37.68
N LEU A 222 -19.56 -0.88 -37.11
CA LEU A 222 -19.44 0.57 -36.90
C LEU A 222 -19.30 1.32 -38.22
N ILE A 223 -18.65 0.74 -39.24
CA ILE A 223 -18.54 1.38 -40.56
C ILE A 223 -19.93 1.58 -41.19
N GLU A 224 -20.85 0.61 -41.03
CA GLU A 224 -22.21 0.72 -41.58
C GLU A 224 -22.94 1.99 -41.11
N GLY A 225 -22.75 2.37 -39.85
CA GLY A 225 -23.37 3.58 -39.31
C GLY A 225 -22.78 4.90 -39.82
N LEU A 226 -21.62 4.87 -40.49
CA LEU A 226 -20.96 6.06 -41.05
C LEU A 226 -21.27 6.26 -42.55
N LYS A 227 -21.68 5.19 -43.26
CA LYS A 227 -21.89 5.20 -44.73
C LYS A 227 -22.87 6.26 -45.22
N GLU A 228 -23.89 6.60 -44.44
CA GLU A 228 -24.90 7.59 -44.85
C GLU A 228 -24.39 9.03 -44.82
N GLN A 229 -23.29 9.31 -44.10
CA GLN A 229 -22.82 10.69 -43.87
C GLN A 229 -21.42 11.00 -44.41
N PHE A 230 -20.61 9.98 -44.69
CA PHE A 230 -19.22 10.12 -45.09
C PHE A 230 -18.97 9.42 -46.41
N ALA A 231 -18.23 10.08 -47.31
CA ALA A 231 -17.84 9.50 -48.59
C ALA A 231 -16.83 8.35 -48.44
N ASP A 232 -15.97 8.43 -47.41
CA ASP A 232 -15.00 7.40 -47.05
C ASP A 232 -15.14 7.03 -45.55
N PRO A 233 -16.12 6.17 -45.20
CA PRO A 233 -16.36 5.77 -43.81
C PRO A 233 -15.24 4.88 -43.24
N GLU A 234 -14.45 4.22 -44.10
CA GLU A 234 -13.30 3.41 -43.69
C GLU A 234 -12.13 4.28 -43.21
N ALA A 235 -11.84 5.38 -43.92
CA ALA A 235 -10.86 6.37 -43.45
C ALA A 235 -11.29 6.98 -42.11
N VAL A 236 -12.58 7.36 -41.97
CA VAL A 236 -13.11 7.95 -40.73
C VAL A 236 -12.97 6.98 -39.55
N ILE A 237 -13.37 5.71 -39.69
CA ILE A 237 -13.24 4.76 -38.57
C ILE A 237 -11.76 4.50 -38.22
N LYS A 238 -10.86 4.49 -39.21
CA LYS A 238 -9.43 4.30 -38.98
C LYS A 238 -8.85 5.45 -38.15
N ASP A 239 -9.24 6.69 -38.44
CA ASP A 239 -8.85 7.86 -37.65
C ASP A 239 -9.46 7.81 -36.24
N ILE A 240 -10.72 7.38 -36.10
CA ILE A 240 -11.33 7.17 -34.79
C ILE A 240 -10.54 6.12 -33.99
N LEU A 241 -10.24 4.96 -34.57
CA LEU A 241 -9.47 3.91 -33.90
C LEU A 241 -8.07 4.36 -33.51
N HIS A 242 -7.42 5.17 -34.35
CA HIS A 242 -6.13 5.79 -34.03
C HIS A 242 -6.20 6.63 -32.75
N TRP A 243 -7.26 7.44 -32.61
CA TRP A 243 -7.47 8.26 -31.42
C TRP A 243 -7.90 7.47 -30.19
N THR A 244 -8.73 6.43 -30.35
CA THR A 244 -9.33 5.69 -29.23
C THR A 244 -8.54 4.47 -28.79
N GLY A 245 -7.55 4.03 -29.57
CA GLY A 245 -6.89 2.74 -29.38
C GLY A 245 -7.88 1.57 -29.46
N GLY A 246 -9.01 1.75 -30.16
CA GLY A 246 -10.10 0.77 -30.26
C GLY A 246 -10.94 0.60 -28.99
N GLN A 247 -10.80 1.44 -27.96
CA GLN A 247 -11.59 1.27 -26.75
C GLN A 247 -13.10 1.32 -27.07
N PRO A 248 -13.90 0.30 -26.69
CA PRO A 248 -15.28 0.18 -27.15
C PRO A 248 -16.19 1.38 -26.89
N PHE A 249 -16.20 1.89 -25.65
CA PHE A 249 -17.01 3.04 -25.28
C PHE A 249 -16.61 4.31 -26.02
N LEU A 250 -15.32 4.63 -26.05
CA LEU A 250 -14.83 5.85 -26.66
C LEU A 250 -15.01 5.83 -28.18
N THR A 251 -14.80 4.66 -28.81
CA THR A 251 -15.02 4.46 -30.26
C THR A 251 -16.48 4.73 -30.61
N GLN A 252 -17.43 4.14 -29.88
CA GLN A 252 -18.86 4.44 -30.11
C GLN A 252 -19.23 5.89 -29.79
N LYS A 253 -18.65 6.48 -28.73
CA LYS A 253 -18.87 7.89 -28.36
C LYS A 253 -18.45 8.81 -29.49
N ILE A 254 -17.27 8.60 -30.06
CA ILE A 254 -16.77 9.43 -31.15
C ILE A 254 -17.53 9.18 -32.44
N CYS A 255 -17.88 7.94 -32.82
CA CYS A 255 -18.75 7.70 -33.97
C CYS A 255 -20.07 8.49 -33.86
N LYS A 256 -20.69 8.49 -32.67
CA LYS A 256 -21.92 9.25 -32.40
C LYS A 256 -21.71 10.77 -32.45
N LEU A 257 -20.58 11.27 -31.95
CA LEU A 257 -20.25 12.70 -31.97
C LEU A 257 -19.98 13.19 -33.39
N VAL A 258 -19.22 12.42 -34.18
CA VAL A 258 -18.88 12.75 -35.58
C VAL A 258 -20.14 12.81 -36.45
N ILE A 259 -21.13 11.95 -36.21
CA ILE A 259 -22.43 11.96 -36.90
C ILE A 259 -23.32 13.16 -36.53
N ARG A 260 -23.16 13.66 -35.30
CA ARG A 260 -23.94 14.77 -34.75
C ARG A 260 -23.22 16.11 -34.81
N ALA A 261 -21.98 16.09 -35.32
CA ALA A 261 -21.12 17.24 -35.43
C ALA A 261 -21.82 18.33 -36.25
N ASP A 262 -21.98 19.51 -35.64
CA ASP A 262 -22.48 20.68 -36.34
C ASP A 262 -21.35 21.22 -37.23
N ARG A 263 -21.42 20.90 -38.53
CA ARG A 263 -20.37 21.25 -39.51
C ARG A 263 -20.14 22.76 -39.58
N ASP A 264 -21.16 23.56 -39.28
CA ASP A 264 -21.09 25.03 -39.29
C ASP A 264 -20.29 25.58 -38.08
N LYS A 265 -20.23 24.86 -36.96
CA LYS A 265 -19.38 25.21 -35.80
C LYS A 265 -17.96 24.66 -35.91
N ILE A 266 -17.79 23.57 -36.67
CA ILE A 266 -16.56 22.78 -36.68
C ILE A 266 -15.64 23.15 -37.85
N THR A 267 -16.12 23.84 -38.91
CA THR A 267 -15.27 24.14 -40.08
C THR A 267 -15.05 25.62 -40.39
N ASN A 268 -13.76 25.99 -40.52
CA ASN A 268 -13.22 26.74 -41.65
C ASN A 268 -12.36 25.75 -42.49
N LEU A 269 -12.89 25.23 -43.62
CA LEU A 269 -12.25 24.38 -44.69
C LEU A 269 -11.90 22.90 -44.35
N GLN A 270 -11.53 21.98 -45.28
CA GLN A 270 -12.03 21.56 -46.63
C GLN A 270 -11.92 20.01 -46.83
N LYS A 271 -11.60 19.19 -45.80
CA LYS A 271 -11.40 17.72 -45.91
C LYS A 271 -11.99 16.94 -44.72
N ASP A 272 -12.61 15.79 -45.01
CA ASP A 272 -13.23 14.91 -44.01
C ASP A 272 -12.22 14.30 -43.02
N SER A 273 -10.93 14.16 -43.39
CA SER A 273 -9.87 13.58 -42.53
C SER A 273 -9.48 14.46 -41.33
N GLU A 274 -9.79 15.76 -41.36
CA GLU A 274 -9.53 16.66 -40.23
C GLU A 274 -10.72 16.76 -39.27
N LEU A 275 -11.90 16.30 -39.71
CA LEU A 275 -13.14 16.41 -38.94
C LEU A 275 -13.07 15.62 -37.63
N VAL A 276 -12.54 14.40 -37.65
CA VAL A 276 -12.46 13.53 -36.46
C VAL A 276 -11.63 14.21 -35.37
N ALA A 277 -10.45 14.72 -35.73
CA ALA A 277 -9.56 15.42 -34.80
C ALA A 277 -10.22 16.69 -34.24
N GLN A 278 -10.92 17.47 -35.08
CA GLN A 278 -11.63 18.67 -34.64
C GLN A 278 -12.81 18.36 -33.71
N VAL A 279 -13.59 17.31 -34.00
CA VAL A 279 -14.68 16.86 -33.12
C VAL A 279 -14.14 16.42 -31.76
N ILE A 280 -13.04 15.67 -31.75
CA ILE A 280 -12.38 15.24 -30.50
C ILE A 280 -11.86 16.46 -29.73
N GLN A 281 -11.20 17.39 -30.42
CA GLN A 281 -10.70 18.62 -29.82
C GLN A 281 -11.83 19.41 -29.14
N TYR A 282 -12.91 19.68 -29.87
CA TYR A 282 -14.03 20.49 -29.38
C TYR A 282 -14.87 19.78 -28.30
N SER A 283 -15.14 18.48 -28.45
CA SER A 283 -16.12 17.74 -27.62
C SER A 283 -15.51 16.88 -26.50
N LEU A 284 -14.21 16.57 -26.56
CA LEU A 284 -13.57 15.66 -25.61
C LEU A 284 -12.30 16.21 -24.96
N ILE A 285 -11.67 17.26 -25.52
CA ILE A 285 -10.44 17.86 -24.98
C ILE A 285 -10.74 19.22 -24.37
N GLU A 286 -11.37 20.13 -25.11
CA GLU A 286 -11.71 21.46 -24.63
C GLU A 286 -12.78 21.38 -23.53
N ASN A 287 -12.53 21.99 -22.36
CA ASN A 287 -13.45 22.00 -21.22
C ASN A 287 -14.04 20.61 -20.90
N TRP A 288 -13.23 19.55 -21.07
CA TRP A 288 -13.68 18.16 -21.02
C TRP A 288 -14.40 17.82 -19.71
N GLU A 289 -14.02 18.42 -18.58
CA GLU A 289 -14.66 18.17 -17.28
C GLU A 289 -16.16 18.52 -17.27
N VAL A 290 -16.56 19.51 -18.06
CA VAL A 290 -17.96 19.95 -18.21
C VAL A 290 -18.67 19.15 -19.30
N GLN A 291 -17.94 18.77 -20.36
CA GLN A 291 -18.51 18.10 -21.53
C GLN A 291 -18.59 16.57 -21.41
N ASP A 292 -17.96 15.97 -20.40
CA ASP A 292 -17.85 14.51 -20.26
C ASP A 292 -19.18 13.84 -19.88
N GLU A 293 -20.07 13.72 -20.86
CA GLU A 293 -21.37 13.06 -20.76
C GLU A 293 -21.56 12.01 -21.88
N PRO A 294 -21.95 10.76 -21.56
CA PRO A 294 -21.94 10.20 -20.22
C PRO A 294 -20.51 10.17 -19.65
N GLN A 295 -20.42 10.23 -18.32
CA GLN A 295 -19.16 10.29 -17.56
C GLN A 295 -18.23 9.12 -17.88
N HIS A 296 -16.97 9.46 -18.15
CA HIS A 296 -15.90 8.51 -18.41
C HIS A 296 -14.56 9.09 -18.00
N LEU A 297 -14.17 10.22 -18.59
CA LEU A 297 -12.92 10.92 -18.25
C LEU A 297 -12.93 11.39 -16.79
N ARG A 298 -14.07 11.88 -16.29
CA ARG A 298 -14.21 12.28 -14.88
C ARG A 298 -14.04 11.09 -13.95
N THR A 299 -14.57 9.93 -14.31
CA THR A 299 -14.40 8.70 -13.53
C THR A 299 -12.94 8.26 -13.45
N ILE A 300 -12.18 8.40 -14.55
CA ILE A 300 -10.73 8.13 -14.56
C ILE A 300 -10.00 9.12 -13.64
N ARG A 301 -10.26 10.43 -13.79
CA ARG A 301 -9.69 11.47 -12.94
C ARG A 301 -9.96 11.19 -11.46
N ASP A 302 -11.22 11.01 -11.11
CA ASP A 302 -11.64 10.88 -9.72
C ASP A 302 -10.95 9.66 -9.10
N ARG A 303 -10.82 8.56 -9.85
CA ARG A 303 -10.08 7.37 -9.40
C ARG A 303 -8.60 7.65 -9.11
N ILE A 304 -7.94 8.46 -9.94
CA ILE A 304 -6.51 8.80 -9.77
C ILE A 304 -6.29 9.78 -8.61
N ILE A 305 -7.24 10.71 -8.38
CA ILE A 305 -7.05 11.85 -7.46
C ILE A 305 -7.75 11.64 -6.09
N ILE A 306 -8.44 10.52 -5.86
CA ILE A 306 -9.24 10.26 -4.64
C ILE A 306 -8.47 10.45 -3.32
N ASN A 307 -7.21 10.03 -3.23
CA ASN A 307 -6.42 10.06 -1.99
C ASN A 307 -5.07 10.71 -2.29
N GLU A 308 -4.70 11.77 -1.56
CA GLU A 308 -3.46 12.52 -1.77
C GLU A 308 -2.20 11.63 -1.85
N GLN A 309 -2.02 10.71 -0.89
CA GLN A 309 -0.84 9.86 -0.85
C GLN A 309 -0.76 8.94 -2.08
N LYS A 310 -1.87 8.31 -2.45
CA LYS A 310 -1.95 7.48 -3.65
C LYS A 310 -1.85 8.30 -4.93
N ALA A 311 -2.46 9.48 -4.96
CA ALA A 311 -2.48 10.35 -6.14
C ALA A 311 -1.07 10.78 -6.54
N VAL A 312 -0.21 11.16 -5.58
CA VAL A 312 1.18 11.51 -5.87
C VAL A 312 1.94 10.34 -6.50
N GLN A 313 1.76 9.12 -5.98
CA GLN A 313 2.42 7.92 -6.50
C GLN A 313 1.92 7.55 -7.91
N LEU A 314 0.59 7.52 -8.11
CA LEU A 314 -0.03 7.19 -9.40
C LEU A 314 0.32 8.22 -10.48
N LEU A 315 0.25 9.52 -10.14
CA LEU A 315 0.61 10.60 -11.05
C LEU A 315 2.09 10.56 -11.40
N GLY A 316 2.97 10.22 -10.46
CA GLY A 316 4.39 10.04 -10.71
C GLY A 316 4.67 8.94 -11.73
N ILE A 317 4.12 7.74 -11.52
CA ILE A 317 4.29 6.61 -12.47
C ILE A 317 3.69 6.97 -13.83
N TYR A 318 2.54 7.64 -13.85
CA TYR A 318 1.93 8.08 -15.10
C TYR A 318 2.76 9.14 -15.84
N GLN A 319 3.44 10.03 -15.10
CA GLN A 319 4.40 10.99 -15.69
C GLN A 319 5.57 10.26 -16.37
N GLU A 320 6.11 9.22 -15.73
CA GLU A 320 7.17 8.38 -16.31
C GLU A 320 6.69 7.73 -17.63
N ILE A 321 5.48 7.18 -17.63
CA ILE A 321 4.88 6.57 -18.82
C ILE A 321 4.74 7.60 -19.96
N ILE A 322 4.36 8.85 -19.65
CA ILE A 322 4.28 9.91 -20.65
C ILE A 322 5.67 10.26 -21.20
N ASP A 323 6.67 10.39 -20.32
CA ASP A 323 8.01 10.84 -20.69
C ASP A 323 8.81 9.77 -21.46
N GLN A 324 8.68 8.49 -21.09
CA GLN A 324 9.34 7.37 -21.75
C GLN A 324 8.50 6.73 -22.87
N GLY A 325 7.20 7.05 -22.93
CA GLY A 325 6.22 6.44 -23.82
C GLY A 325 5.69 5.08 -23.35
N GLU A 326 6.56 4.25 -22.75
CA GLU A 326 6.21 2.96 -22.13
C GLU A 326 7.22 2.59 -21.03
N ILE A 327 6.76 1.82 -20.04
CA ILE A 327 7.60 1.31 -18.94
C ILE A 327 7.40 -0.21 -18.79
N PRO A 328 8.36 -0.96 -18.22
CA PRO A 328 8.15 -2.38 -17.91
C PRO A 328 6.99 -2.60 -16.93
N ALA A 329 6.16 -3.61 -17.19
CA ALA A 329 5.16 -4.05 -16.23
C ALA A 329 5.85 -4.78 -15.08
N ASP A 330 5.81 -4.20 -13.88
CA ASP A 330 6.46 -4.74 -12.68
C ASP A 330 5.48 -5.47 -11.74
N GLY A 331 4.17 -5.38 -12.02
CA GLY A 331 3.12 -6.00 -11.22
C GLY A 331 2.87 -5.30 -9.87
N SER A 332 3.43 -4.11 -9.65
CA SER A 332 3.19 -3.30 -8.45
C SER A 332 1.72 -2.90 -8.31
N ALA A 333 1.29 -2.69 -7.07
CA ALA A 333 -0.08 -2.29 -6.76
C ALA A 333 -0.46 -0.97 -7.44
N GLU A 334 0.50 -0.05 -7.59
CA GLU A 334 0.29 1.26 -8.21
C GLU A 334 0.13 1.15 -9.73
N GLN A 335 0.99 0.38 -10.41
CA GLN A 335 0.81 0.09 -11.83
C GLN A 335 -0.53 -0.62 -12.08
N MET A 336 -0.93 -1.49 -11.16
CA MET A 336 -2.21 -2.16 -11.26
C MET A 336 -3.41 -1.22 -11.13
N GLU A 337 -3.38 -0.32 -10.14
CA GLU A 337 -4.43 0.67 -9.95
C GLU A 337 -4.56 1.60 -11.18
N LEU A 338 -3.44 2.02 -11.77
CA LEU A 338 -3.43 2.75 -13.03
C LEU A 338 -4.11 1.96 -14.16
N ARG A 339 -3.82 0.66 -14.30
CA ARG A 339 -4.47 -0.20 -15.31
C ARG A 339 -5.97 -0.35 -15.08
N LEU A 340 -6.39 -0.56 -13.82
CA LEU A 340 -7.80 -0.70 -13.46
C LEU A 340 -8.59 0.59 -13.66
N SER A 341 -7.94 1.75 -13.57
CA SER A 341 -8.53 3.03 -13.98
C SER A 341 -8.89 3.07 -15.47
N GLY A 342 -8.20 2.27 -16.29
CA GLY A 342 -8.32 2.27 -17.74
C GLY A 342 -7.47 3.33 -18.42
N LEU A 343 -6.73 4.17 -17.68
CA LEU A 343 -5.84 5.19 -18.25
C LEU A 343 -4.68 4.56 -19.04
N VAL A 344 -4.13 3.46 -18.53
CA VAL A 344 -3.01 2.74 -19.12
C VAL A 344 -3.40 1.30 -19.47
N VAL A 345 -2.66 0.71 -20.39
CA VAL A 345 -2.84 -0.67 -20.83
C VAL A 345 -1.51 -1.41 -20.79
N GLU A 346 -1.56 -2.69 -20.44
CA GLU A 346 -0.42 -3.59 -20.55
C GLU A 346 -0.44 -4.26 -21.94
N LYS A 347 0.65 -4.13 -22.69
CA LYS A 347 0.86 -4.83 -23.96
C LYS A 347 2.30 -5.35 -23.99
N GLU A 348 2.47 -6.64 -24.28
CA GLU A 348 3.79 -7.29 -24.41
C GLU A 348 4.70 -7.09 -23.17
N GLY A 349 4.11 -7.14 -21.96
CA GLY A 349 4.85 -6.97 -20.70
C GLY A 349 5.28 -5.54 -20.41
N LYS A 350 4.74 -4.56 -21.13
CA LYS A 350 4.98 -3.12 -20.92
C LYS A 350 3.68 -2.37 -20.69
N ILE A 351 3.75 -1.30 -19.91
CA ILE A 351 2.63 -0.40 -19.64
C ILE A 351 2.81 0.89 -20.42
N LYS A 352 1.74 1.32 -21.09
CA LYS A 352 1.68 2.59 -21.82
C LYS A 352 0.31 3.26 -21.68
N VAL A 353 0.23 4.55 -22.00
CA VAL A 353 -1.06 5.26 -22.08
C VAL A 353 -1.94 4.54 -23.10
N TYR A 354 -3.20 4.27 -22.76
CA TYR A 354 -4.05 3.42 -23.59
C TYR A 354 -4.33 4.07 -24.96
N ASN A 355 -4.68 5.35 -25.00
CA ASN A 355 -5.00 6.01 -26.26
C ASN A 355 -4.66 7.52 -26.26
N LEU A 356 -4.69 8.11 -27.46
CA LEU A 356 -4.32 9.50 -27.68
C LEU A 356 -5.28 10.49 -27.03
N VAL A 357 -6.58 10.17 -26.94
CA VAL A 357 -7.54 11.01 -26.21
C VAL A 357 -7.11 11.15 -24.76
N TYR A 358 -6.75 10.04 -24.11
CA TYR A 358 -6.28 10.06 -22.72
C TYR A 358 -4.97 10.79 -22.57
N GLN A 359 -4.01 10.54 -23.46
CA GLN A 359 -2.72 11.23 -23.43
C GLN A 359 -2.88 12.75 -23.57
N THR A 360 -3.88 13.20 -24.34
CA THR A 360 -4.15 14.62 -24.56
C THR A 360 -4.92 15.26 -23.39
N VAL A 361 -5.91 14.56 -22.84
CA VAL A 361 -6.71 15.02 -21.69
C VAL A 361 -5.88 15.00 -20.40
N PHE A 362 -5.29 13.85 -20.08
CA PHE A 362 -4.37 13.64 -18.97
C PHE A 362 -2.94 13.89 -19.46
N SER A 363 -2.71 15.09 -19.98
CA SER A 363 -1.41 15.52 -20.47
C SER A 363 -0.40 15.72 -19.34
N LYS A 364 0.88 15.86 -19.68
CA LYS A 364 1.93 16.31 -18.76
C LYS A 364 1.47 17.55 -17.99
N HIS A 365 1.01 18.60 -18.68
CA HIS A 365 0.47 19.80 -18.03
C HIS A 365 -0.62 19.50 -16.97
N TRP A 366 -1.52 18.57 -17.25
CA TRP A 366 -2.55 18.17 -16.29
C TRP A 366 -1.96 17.42 -15.08
N VAL A 367 -0.97 16.55 -15.29
CA VAL A 367 -0.25 15.84 -14.23
C VAL A 367 0.45 16.83 -13.31
N GLU A 368 1.29 17.72 -13.86
CA GLU A 368 1.99 18.76 -13.12
C GLU A 368 1.00 19.64 -12.34
N LYS A 369 -0.08 20.11 -12.96
CA LYS A 369 -1.10 20.93 -12.29
C LYS A 369 -1.74 20.23 -11.08
N ASN A 370 -1.86 18.91 -11.10
CA ASN A 370 -2.41 18.17 -9.96
C ASN A 370 -1.35 17.86 -8.91
N LEU A 371 -0.11 17.53 -9.30
CA LEU A 371 1.01 17.37 -8.37
C LEU A 371 1.31 18.66 -7.60
N GLU A 372 1.18 19.83 -8.25
CA GLU A 372 1.32 21.14 -7.60
C GLU A 372 0.37 21.37 -6.43
N LYS A 373 -0.81 20.76 -6.44
CA LYS A 373 -1.77 20.88 -5.34
C LYS A 373 -1.33 20.15 -4.08
N PHE A 374 -0.44 19.17 -4.22
CA PHE A 374 -0.01 18.28 -3.15
C PHE A 374 1.40 18.60 -2.65
N ARG A 375 2.29 19.14 -3.51
CA ARG A 375 3.67 19.49 -3.13
C ARG A 375 3.69 20.73 -2.22
N PRO A 376 4.31 20.67 -1.02
CA PRO A 376 4.51 21.86 -0.19
C PRO A 376 5.54 22.84 -0.77
N TYR A 377 6.29 22.43 -1.80
CA TYR A 377 7.36 23.19 -2.47
C TYR A 377 7.08 23.42 -3.97
N ALA A 378 5.80 23.44 -4.38
CA ALA A 378 5.39 23.47 -5.78
C ALA A 378 5.92 24.69 -6.56
N GLN A 379 6.03 25.85 -5.92
CA GLN A 379 6.49 27.08 -6.57
C GLN A 379 8.00 27.06 -6.80
N GLU A 380 8.73 26.58 -5.80
CA GLU A 380 10.18 26.52 -5.74
C GLU A 380 10.73 25.52 -6.77
N ILE A 381 10.15 24.31 -6.83
CA ILE A 381 10.57 23.31 -7.83
C ILE A 381 10.26 23.77 -9.26
N ARG A 382 9.13 24.46 -9.49
CA ARG A 382 8.78 24.98 -10.81
C ARG A 382 9.79 26.02 -11.29
N ALA A 383 10.17 26.96 -10.42
CA ALA A 383 11.18 27.96 -10.73
C ALA A 383 12.56 27.32 -10.97
N TRP A 384 12.91 26.31 -10.17
CA TRP A 384 14.16 25.57 -10.32
C TRP A 384 14.22 24.80 -11.65
N ILE A 385 13.16 24.08 -12.02
CA ILE A 385 13.08 23.37 -13.32
C ILE A 385 13.14 24.36 -14.49
N ALA A 386 12.46 25.50 -14.39
CA ALA A 386 12.50 26.55 -15.42
C ALA A 386 13.91 27.14 -15.63
N SER A 387 14.77 27.03 -14.61
CA SER A 387 16.19 27.40 -14.68
C SER A 387 17.12 26.26 -15.14
N GLU A 388 16.57 25.14 -15.62
CA GLU A 388 17.31 23.91 -15.95
C GLU A 388 18.10 23.36 -14.73
N GLY A 389 17.61 23.64 -13.52
CA GLY A 389 18.23 23.23 -12.27
C GLY A 389 19.45 24.05 -11.84
N GLN A 390 19.70 25.20 -12.47
CA GLN A 390 20.88 26.03 -12.19
C GLN A 390 20.65 27.08 -11.10
N ASP A 391 19.43 27.57 -10.92
CA ASP A 391 19.14 28.64 -9.96
C ASP A 391 19.03 28.10 -8.52
N GLN A 392 20.11 28.22 -7.77
CA GLN A 392 20.19 27.80 -6.38
C GLN A 392 19.27 28.60 -5.44
N SER A 393 18.80 29.79 -5.83
CA SER A 393 17.89 30.59 -5.00
C SER A 393 16.51 29.95 -4.86
N CYS A 394 16.15 29.05 -5.78
CA CYS A 394 14.91 28.28 -5.76
C CYS A 394 14.99 27.06 -4.83
N LEU A 395 16.16 26.69 -4.32
CA LEU A 395 16.33 25.50 -3.49
C LEU A 395 15.87 25.74 -2.05
N LEU A 396 15.26 24.71 -1.44
CA LEU A 396 14.69 24.80 -0.11
C LEU A 396 15.77 24.85 0.97
N GLN A 397 15.52 25.63 2.03
CA GLN A 397 16.43 25.79 3.16
C GLN A 397 15.67 25.75 4.49
N GLY A 398 16.37 25.43 5.58
CA GLY A 398 15.81 25.47 6.95
C GLY A 398 14.55 24.61 7.10
N SER A 399 13.50 25.19 7.70
CA SER A 399 12.24 24.49 7.98
C SER A 399 11.52 24.04 6.70
N GLN A 400 11.58 24.81 5.62
CA GLN A 400 10.94 24.44 4.35
C GLN A 400 11.52 23.16 3.75
N LEU A 401 12.85 22.98 3.85
CA LEU A 401 13.51 21.75 3.44
C LEU A 401 13.11 20.57 4.33
N GLN A 402 13.00 20.80 5.64
CA GLN A 402 12.59 19.76 6.59
C GLN A 402 11.14 19.31 6.37
N ASP A 403 10.23 20.25 6.12
CA ASP A 403 8.82 19.96 5.81
C ASP A 403 8.69 19.22 4.48
N ALA A 404 9.46 19.62 3.47
CA ALA A 404 9.52 18.94 2.18
C ALA A 404 10.06 17.50 2.28
N LEU A 405 11.12 17.27 3.04
CA LEU A 405 11.66 15.93 3.29
C LEU A 405 10.69 15.07 4.08
N THR A 406 10.01 15.65 5.09
CA THR A 406 8.98 14.95 5.87
C THR A 406 7.79 14.57 4.99
N TRP A 407 7.35 15.47 4.11
CA TRP A 407 6.30 15.18 3.14
C TRP A 407 6.75 14.11 2.13
N ALA A 408 8.01 14.09 1.72
CA ALA A 408 8.56 13.09 0.80
C ALA A 408 8.65 11.67 1.39
N LEU A 409 8.70 11.52 2.72
CA LEU A 409 8.80 10.20 3.37
C LEU A 409 7.62 9.31 3.00
N GLY A 410 7.92 8.09 2.53
CA GLY A 410 6.92 7.10 2.11
C GLY A 410 6.25 7.38 0.76
N LYS A 411 6.61 8.47 0.06
CA LYS A 411 6.15 8.77 -1.30
C LYS A 411 7.18 8.30 -2.31
N ARG A 412 6.74 7.66 -3.40
CA ARG A 412 7.58 7.41 -4.58
C ARG A 412 7.61 8.68 -5.41
N LEU A 413 8.64 9.50 -5.19
CA LEU A 413 8.90 10.72 -5.94
C LEU A 413 9.79 10.41 -7.15
N TRP A 414 9.49 11.03 -8.30
CA TRP A 414 10.23 10.83 -9.54
C TRP A 414 11.36 11.84 -9.72
N ASP A 415 12.12 11.68 -10.81
CA ASP A 415 13.49 12.18 -10.97
C ASP A 415 13.63 13.68 -10.66
N ASP A 416 12.69 14.53 -11.07
CA ASP A 416 12.77 15.97 -10.80
C ASP A 416 12.55 16.35 -9.32
N ASP A 417 11.59 15.71 -8.63
CA ASP A 417 11.38 15.90 -7.19
C ASP A 417 12.59 15.40 -6.40
N TYR A 418 13.12 14.23 -6.79
CA TYR A 418 14.32 13.66 -6.17
C TYR A 418 15.54 14.58 -6.36
N ARG A 419 15.81 15.01 -7.61
CA ARG A 419 16.92 15.91 -7.94
C ARG A 419 16.79 17.24 -7.23
N PHE A 420 15.59 17.81 -7.15
CA PHE A 420 15.34 19.08 -6.44
C PHE A 420 15.60 18.96 -4.93
N LEU A 421 15.11 17.89 -4.29
CA LEU A 421 15.32 17.66 -2.85
C LEU A 421 16.78 17.34 -2.53
N VAL A 422 17.47 16.58 -3.39
CA VAL A 422 18.90 16.29 -3.25
C VAL A 422 19.74 17.55 -3.45
N ALA A 423 19.42 18.37 -4.45
CA ALA A 423 20.09 19.65 -4.68
C ALA A 423 19.89 20.59 -3.47
N SER A 424 18.68 20.66 -2.91
CA SER A 424 18.38 21.45 -1.72
C SER A 424 19.15 20.97 -0.48
N GLN A 425 19.25 19.66 -0.26
CA GLN A 425 20.08 19.08 0.80
C GLN A 425 21.58 19.37 0.60
N THR A 426 22.05 19.30 -0.64
CA THR A 426 23.46 19.56 -0.98
C THR A 426 23.82 21.03 -0.74
N LEU A 427 22.95 21.97 -1.11
CA LEU A 427 23.12 23.39 -0.82
C LEU A 427 23.14 23.64 0.70
N ALA A 428 22.21 23.05 1.45
CA ALA A 428 22.18 23.17 2.90
C ALA A 428 23.47 22.66 3.56
N LYS A 429 24.02 21.55 3.03
CA LYS A 429 25.32 21.01 3.48
C LYS A 429 26.48 21.96 3.17
N GLN A 430 26.58 22.45 1.94
CA GLN A 430 27.63 23.39 1.53
C GLN A 430 27.59 24.70 2.32
N GLN A 431 26.40 25.25 2.55
CA GLN A 431 26.23 26.45 3.39
C GLN A 431 26.65 26.19 4.83
N THR A 432 26.36 25.00 5.37
CA THR A 432 26.81 24.62 6.72
C THR A 432 28.34 24.53 6.79
N GLU A 433 28.98 23.94 5.77
CA GLU A 433 30.44 23.85 5.67
C GLU A 433 31.09 25.24 5.52
N GLN A 434 30.54 26.10 4.65
CA GLN A 434 31.00 27.49 4.48
C GLN A 434 30.78 28.33 5.74
N LEU A 435 29.67 28.14 6.45
CA LEU A 435 29.44 28.80 7.73
C LEU A 435 30.46 28.31 8.76
N LEU A 436 30.78 27.01 8.77
CA LEU A 436 31.81 26.45 9.64
C LEU A 436 33.17 27.06 9.32
N GLU A 437 33.59 27.08 8.06
CA GLU A 437 34.84 27.71 7.61
C GLU A 437 34.87 29.22 7.88
N ALA A 438 33.76 29.94 7.65
CA ALA A 438 33.67 31.36 7.93
C ALA A 438 33.69 31.62 9.44
N THR A 439 33.10 30.75 10.27
CA THR A 439 33.19 30.83 11.72
C THR A 439 34.60 30.49 12.21
N GLU A 440 35.28 29.54 11.57
CA GLU A 440 36.68 29.22 11.84
C GLU A 440 37.60 30.36 11.43
N GLN A 441 37.45 30.93 10.24
CA GLN A 441 38.20 32.09 9.77
C GLN A 441 37.88 33.33 10.59
N ALA A 442 36.62 33.59 10.95
CA ALA A 442 36.24 34.65 11.86
C ALA A 442 36.82 34.42 13.25
N SER A 443 36.89 33.18 13.74
CA SER A 443 37.52 32.85 15.01
C SER A 443 39.04 33.03 14.96
N GLN A 444 39.70 32.69 13.86
CA GLN A 444 41.13 32.90 13.62
C GLN A 444 41.45 34.39 13.41
N LEU A 445 40.60 35.11 12.68
CA LEU A 445 40.66 36.56 12.52
C LEU A 445 40.48 37.21 13.88
N LEU A 446 39.46 36.85 14.66
CA LEU A 446 39.28 37.31 16.04
C LEU A 446 40.48 36.96 16.92
N ALA A 447 41.10 35.79 16.77
CA ALA A 447 42.31 35.41 17.50
C ALA A 447 43.51 36.31 17.11
N SER A 448 43.67 36.62 15.82
CA SER A 448 44.70 37.52 15.30
C SER A 448 44.45 39.00 15.63
N THR A 449 43.18 39.41 15.70
CA THR A 449 42.74 40.75 16.13
C THR A 449 42.89 40.88 17.64
N ARG A 450 42.69 39.80 18.41
CA ARG A 450 42.93 39.72 19.86
C ARG A 450 44.43 39.75 20.20
N SER A 451 45.31 39.21 19.34
CA SER A 451 46.76 39.34 19.50
C SER A 451 47.26 40.76 19.19
N LYS A 452 46.69 41.43 18.17
CA LYS A 452 46.95 42.86 17.85
C LYS A 452 46.31 43.82 18.86
N ALA A 453 45.12 43.52 19.38
CA ALA A 453 44.44 44.27 20.43
C ALA A 453 45.11 44.11 21.80
N LYS A 454 45.72 42.96 22.11
CA LYS A 454 46.59 42.79 23.31
C LYS A 454 47.78 43.75 23.32
N ARG A 455 48.25 44.23 22.16
CA ARG A 455 49.33 45.23 22.05
C ARG A 455 48.86 46.69 22.23
N LYS A 456 47.55 46.97 22.05
CA LYS A 456 46.95 48.31 22.19
C LYS A 456 46.08 48.47 23.46
N ALA A 457 45.64 47.38 24.07
CA ALA A 457 44.88 47.33 25.33
C ALA A 457 45.76 47.34 26.59
N GLN A 458 47.02 47.80 26.49
CA GLN A 458 47.91 48.00 27.63
C GLN A 458 47.76 49.40 28.27
N LYS A 459 46.71 50.16 27.89
CA LYS A 459 46.40 51.50 28.43
C LYS A 459 44.95 51.73 28.89
N ARG A 460 44.21 50.66 29.19
CA ARG A 460 43.07 50.72 30.13
C ARG A 460 43.06 49.43 30.94
N ARG A 461 43.65 49.48 32.14
CA ARG A 461 43.52 48.42 33.14
C ARG A 461 42.06 48.39 33.57
N ILE A 462 41.31 47.38 33.13
CA ILE A 462 40.17 46.90 33.93
C ILE A 462 40.80 46.53 35.28
N GLY A 463 40.41 47.24 36.34
CA GLY A 463 40.97 47.00 37.68
C GLY A 463 40.85 45.52 38.02
N PHE A 464 41.87 44.94 38.65
CA PHE A 464 41.92 43.51 39.03
C PHE A 464 40.66 43.05 39.81
N VAL A 465 39.95 44.01 40.42
CA VAL A 465 38.65 43.88 41.10
C VAL A 465 37.50 43.44 40.17
N TRP A 466 37.51 43.77 38.88
CA TRP A 466 36.40 43.46 37.95
C TRP A 466 36.49 42.07 37.31
N ILE A 467 37.67 41.45 37.29
CA ILE A 467 37.85 40.08 36.75
C ILE A 467 37.01 39.05 37.52
N PRO A 468 37.02 38.99 38.87
CA PRO A 468 36.16 38.07 39.59
C PRO A 468 34.67 38.40 39.42
N VAL A 469 34.31 39.69 39.32
CA VAL A 469 32.91 40.11 39.08
C VAL A 469 32.42 39.61 37.73
N ILE A 470 33.19 39.79 36.66
CA ILE A 470 32.82 39.31 35.32
C ILE A 470 32.77 37.78 35.28
N SER A 471 33.77 37.10 35.88
CA SER A 471 33.77 35.64 35.94
C SER A 471 32.55 35.10 36.70
N LEU A 472 32.20 35.73 37.83
CA LEU A 472 31.02 35.36 38.61
C LEU A 472 29.74 35.64 37.84
N SER A 473 29.61 36.80 37.20
CA SER A 473 28.44 37.13 36.37
C SER A 473 28.25 36.16 35.21
N VAL A 474 29.31 35.82 34.47
CA VAL A 474 29.24 34.83 33.38
C VAL A 474 28.88 33.46 33.93
N THR A 475 29.47 33.05 35.06
CA THR A 475 29.15 31.75 35.69
C THR A 475 27.69 31.71 36.13
N ILE A 476 27.19 32.75 36.78
CA ILE A 476 25.78 32.86 37.18
C ILE A 476 24.88 32.83 35.95
N PHE A 477 25.22 33.56 34.89
CA PHE A 477 24.45 33.58 33.66
C PHE A 477 24.38 32.20 33.00
N VAL A 478 25.51 31.48 32.90
CA VAL A 478 25.53 30.11 32.39
C VAL A 478 24.74 29.16 33.28
N LEU A 479 24.84 29.29 34.61
CA LEU A 479 24.04 28.48 35.54
C LEU A 479 22.54 28.75 35.40
N LEU A 480 22.12 30.00 35.16
CA LEU A 480 20.73 30.36 34.90
C LEU A 480 20.24 29.81 33.57
N LEU A 481 21.03 29.94 32.50
CA LEU A 481 20.71 29.34 31.19
C LEU A 481 20.65 27.82 31.24
N ARG A 482 21.53 27.21 32.07
CA ARG A 482 21.47 25.78 32.34
C ARG A 482 20.17 25.49 33.07
N TRP A 483 19.92 26.03 34.26
CA TRP A 483 18.68 25.77 35.03
C TRP A 483 17.37 26.02 34.28
N SER A 484 17.33 26.93 33.31
CA SER A 484 16.13 27.18 32.50
C SER A 484 15.89 26.14 31.40
N GLY A 485 16.83 25.23 31.12
CA GLY A 485 16.74 24.23 30.06
C GLY A 485 17.08 24.75 28.67
N LEU A 486 17.44 26.04 28.54
CA LEU A 486 17.79 26.63 27.24
C LEU A 486 19.03 25.98 26.59
N LEU A 487 19.93 25.41 27.41
CA LEU A 487 21.12 24.70 26.94
C LEU A 487 20.91 23.20 26.71
N GLN A 488 19.78 22.63 27.15
CA GLN A 488 19.53 21.19 27.15
C GLN A 488 19.70 20.55 25.76
N GLY A 489 19.15 21.15 24.71
CA GLY A 489 19.29 20.63 23.34
C GLY A 489 20.74 20.66 22.82
N LEU A 490 21.53 21.66 23.22
CA LEU A 490 22.96 21.74 22.87
C LEU A 490 23.77 20.70 23.63
N GLU A 491 23.49 20.51 24.92
CA GLU A 491 24.17 19.51 25.75
C GLU A 491 23.86 18.08 25.26
N TRP A 492 22.61 17.81 24.86
CA TRP A 492 22.24 16.54 24.22
C TRP A 492 22.96 16.32 22.89
N SER A 493 23.01 17.33 22.03
CA SER A 493 23.72 17.25 20.76
C SER A 493 25.22 17.00 20.96
N MET A 494 25.82 17.62 21.99
CA MET A 494 27.21 17.42 22.35
C MET A 494 27.46 16.01 22.89
N LEU A 495 26.57 15.46 23.71
CA LEU A 495 26.62 14.08 24.17
C LEU A 495 26.58 13.09 22.99
N ASP A 496 25.67 13.31 22.04
CA ASP A 496 25.55 12.46 20.85
C ASP A 496 26.83 12.53 19.99
N GLN A 497 27.43 13.72 19.87
CA GLN A 497 28.69 13.90 19.17
C GLN A 497 29.85 13.18 19.88
N PHE A 498 29.86 13.16 21.22
CA PHE A 498 30.83 12.38 21.97
C PHE A 498 30.70 10.88 21.74
N PHE A 499 29.48 10.35 21.60
CA PHE A 499 29.29 8.95 21.20
C PHE A 499 29.84 8.66 19.80
N ARG A 500 29.72 9.61 18.85
CA ARG A 500 30.25 9.46 17.48
C ARG A 500 31.78 9.57 17.42
N TRP A 501 32.39 10.38 18.27
CA TRP A 501 33.85 10.50 18.35
C TRP A 501 34.52 9.36 19.09
N ARG A 502 33.76 8.60 19.88
CA ARG A 502 34.26 7.44 20.58
C ARG A 502 34.55 6.31 19.58
N SER A 503 35.66 5.61 19.76
CA SER A 503 35.94 4.37 19.04
C SER A 503 34.86 3.33 19.32
N LEU A 504 34.40 2.64 18.27
CA LEU A 504 33.44 1.54 18.41
C LEU A 504 33.98 0.48 19.38
N GLU A 505 33.13 0.02 20.31
CA GLU A 505 33.45 -1.13 21.14
C GLU A 505 33.46 -2.39 20.25
N PRO A 506 34.33 -3.38 20.52
CA PRO A 506 34.32 -4.63 19.78
C PRO A 506 33.00 -5.38 19.99
N SER A 507 32.59 -6.13 18.95
CA SER A 507 31.45 -7.06 19.01
C SER A 507 31.53 -7.97 20.23
N ASP A 508 30.39 -8.21 20.88
CA ASP A 508 30.29 -9.17 21.98
C ASP A 508 29.89 -10.55 21.42
N PRO A 509 30.83 -11.50 21.26
CA PRO A 509 30.57 -12.79 20.59
C PRO A 509 29.60 -13.68 21.38
N ARG A 510 29.22 -13.28 22.60
CA ARG A 510 28.28 -14.00 23.46
C ARG A 510 26.82 -13.75 23.07
N ILE A 511 26.55 -12.76 22.21
CA ILE A 511 25.21 -12.36 21.79
C ILE A 511 25.06 -12.66 20.30
N ALA A 512 24.04 -13.44 19.97
CA ALA A 512 23.59 -13.66 18.60
C ALA A 512 22.17 -13.11 18.46
N ILE A 513 21.90 -12.45 17.34
CA ILE A 513 20.59 -11.89 17.00
C ILE A 513 20.03 -12.72 15.85
N VAL A 514 18.83 -13.25 16.05
CA VAL A 514 18.08 -13.91 14.98
C VAL A 514 17.04 -12.92 14.49
N THR A 515 17.17 -12.51 13.22
CA THR A 515 16.32 -11.50 12.61
C THR A 515 15.29 -12.15 11.70
N ILE A 516 14.16 -11.48 11.55
CA ILE A 516 13.22 -11.75 10.46
C ILE A 516 13.51 -10.71 9.37
N ASP A 517 14.09 -11.15 8.25
CA ASP A 517 14.39 -10.27 7.12
C ASP A 517 13.31 -10.31 6.02
N GLU A 518 13.45 -9.47 5.00
CA GLU A 518 12.48 -9.40 3.90
C GLU A 518 12.37 -10.71 3.11
N ARG A 519 13.44 -11.53 3.09
CA ARG A 519 13.43 -12.84 2.42
C ARG A 519 12.62 -13.84 3.24
N ASP A 520 12.81 -13.85 4.56
CA ASP A 520 11.99 -14.61 5.50
C ASP A 520 10.51 -14.26 5.31
N LEU A 521 10.16 -12.96 5.22
CA LEU A 521 8.77 -12.52 5.01
C LEU A 521 8.22 -12.91 3.63
N THR A 522 9.05 -12.84 2.59
CA THR A 522 8.69 -13.24 1.23
C THR A 522 8.43 -14.75 1.13
N GLU A 523 9.28 -15.57 1.76
CA GLU A 523 9.13 -17.03 1.79
C GLU A 523 7.92 -17.48 2.62
N VAL A 524 7.70 -16.84 3.77
CA VAL A 524 6.57 -17.13 4.65
C VAL A 524 5.25 -16.62 4.06
N GLY A 525 5.29 -15.52 3.30
CA GLY A 525 4.14 -14.95 2.59
C GLY A 525 3.06 -14.34 3.49
N LYS A 526 3.31 -14.23 4.80
CA LYS A 526 2.34 -13.71 5.79
C LYS A 526 3.05 -13.08 7.00
N TRP A 527 2.49 -11.98 7.50
CA TRP A 527 2.88 -11.33 8.75
C TRP A 527 1.65 -11.17 9.66
N PRO A 528 1.74 -11.41 10.98
CA PRO A 528 2.89 -11.94 11.73
C PRO A 528 3.31 -13.35 11.30
N ILE A 529 4.58 -13.71 11.48
CA ILE A 529 5.09 -15.05 11.15
C ILE A 529 4.33 -16.13 11.94
N PRO A 530 3.86 -17.22 11.29
CA PRO A 530 3.18 -18.32 11.97
C PRO A 530 3.94 -18.95 13.14
N ASP A 531 3.20 -19.39 14.15
CA ASP A 531 3.74 -19.98 15.38
C ASP A 531 4.50 -21.29 15.11
N SER A 532 4.17 -22.03 14.07
CA SER A 532 4.92 -23.22 13.60
C SER A 532 6.35 -22.88 13.19
N ILE A 533 6.54 -21.77 12.48
CA ILE A 533 7.86 -21.31 12.05
C ILE A 533 8.63 -20.81 13.27
N LEU A 534 7.99 -20.00 14.11
CA LEU A 534 8.60 -19.53 15.34
C LEU A 534 9.01 -20.68 16.27
N ALA A 535 8.16 -21.70 16.42
CA ALA A 535 8.45 -22.89 17.21
C ALA A 535 9.64 -23.68 16.64
N LYS A 536 9.72 -23.81 15.31
CA LYS A 536 10.85 -24.45 14.62
C LYS A 536 12.15 -23.66 14.87
N THR A 537 12.13 -22.35 14.68
CA THR A 537 13.28 -21.46 14.91
C THR A 537 13.76 -21.55 16.36
N ILE A 538 12.86 -21.43 17.34
CA ILE A 538 13.22 -21.54 18.76
C ILE A 538 13.78 -22.93 19.07
N THR A 539 13.23 -23.99 18.47
CA THR A 539 13.74 -25.36 18.63
C THR A 539 15.18 -25.47 18.11
N ASN A 540 15.47 -24.91 16.94
CA ASN A 540 16.81 -24.90 16.36
C ASN A 540 17.80 -24.10 17.21
N ILE A 541 17.38 -22.93 17.71
CA ILE A 541 18.18 -22.12 18.63
C ILE A 541 18.46 -22.89 19.92
N LYS A 542 17.44 -23.53 20.50
CA LYS A 542 17.56 -24.35 21.73
C LYS A 542 18.56 -25.49 21.54
N ALA A 543 18.62 -26.11 20.36
CA ALA A 543 19.57 -27.17 20.05
C ALA A 543 21.05 -26.71 20.11
N GLN A 544 21.32 -25.42 20.01
CA GLN A 544 22.66 -24.83 20.15
C GLN A 544 23.08 -24.60 21.62
N ASN A 545 22.26 -25.01 22.59
CA ASN A 545 22.49 -24.86 24.04
C ASN A 545 22.81 -23.42 24.50
N PRO A 546 21.99 -22.41 24.14
CA PRO A 546 22.19 -21.05 24.62
C PRO A 546 21.97 -20.95 26.13
N GLN A 547 22.57 -19.95 26.76
CA GLN A 547 22.34 -19.66 28.20
C GLN A 547 21.03 -18.91 28.47
N GLY A 548 20.38 -18.37 27.43
CA GLY A 548 19.12 -17.63 27.51
C GLY A 548 18.64 -17.26 26.11
N ILE A 549 17.33 -17.22 25.91
CA ILE A 549 16.69 -16.85 24.64
C ILE A 549 15.71 -15.72 24.92
N GLY A 550 15.89 -14.58 24.27
CA GLY A 550 14.96 -13.46 24.30
C GLY A 550 14.08 -13.46 23.06
N LEU A 551 12.77 -13.48 23.24
CA LEU A 551 11.79 -13.35 22.16
C LEU A 551 11.22 -11.93 22.17
N ASP A 552 11.82 -11.05 21.37
CA ASP A 552 11.34 -9.68 21.15
C ASP A 552 10.28 -9.61 20.04
N LEU A 553 9.24 -10.45 20.19
CA LEU A 553 8.05 -10.46 19.34
C LEU A 553 6.82 -10.53 20.23
N TYR A 554 5.86 -9.64 19.99
CA TYR A 554 4.57 -9.70 20.66
C TYR A 554 3.80 -10.96 20.21
N ARG A 555 3.41 -11.77 21.19
CA ARG A 555 2.72 -13.07 21.02
C ARG A 555 1.65 -13.25 22.09
N ASP A 556 0.85 -12.21 22.32
CA ASP A 556 -0.33 -12.22 23.18
C ASP A 556 -1.51 -13.01 22.59
N LEU A 557 -1.59 -13.06 21.25
CA LEU A 557 -2.62 -13.78 20.50
C LEU A 557 -2.03 -14.94 19.70
N PRO A 558 -2.80 -16.03 19.47
CA PRO A 558 -2.36 -17.16 18.66
C PRO A 558 -2.16 -16.78 17.19
N VAL A 559 -1.07 -17.25 16.58
CA VAL A 559 -0.79 -17.06 15.16
C VAL A 559 -0.66 -18.41 14.47
N GLU A 560 -1.78 -18.93 13.99
CA GLU A 560 -1.81 -20.24 13.31
C GLU A 560 -1.14 -20.23 11.92
N PRO A 561 -0.62 -21.38 11.46
CA PRO A 561 -0.60 -22.69 12.14
C PRO A 561 0.53 -22.84 13.17
N GLY A 562 0.31 -23.66 14.20
CA GLY A 562 1.34 -24.19 15.10
C GLY A 562 1.31 -23.63 16.53
N HIS A 563 0.24 -22.93 16.92
CA HIS A 563 0.15 -22.28 18.22
C HIS A 563 0.29 -23.27 19.38
N SER A 564 -0.38 -24.41 19.29
CA SER A 564 -0.33 -25.45 20.34
C SER A 564 1.08 -26.00 20.57
N ASP A 565 1.91 -26.10 19.53
CA ASP A 565 3.28 -26.57 19.65
C ASP A 565 4.21 -25.48 20.19
N LEU A 566 3.97 -24.21 19.80
CA LEU A 566 4.66 -23.07 20.40
C LEU A 566 4.37 -22.96 21.90
N VAL A 567 3.13 -23.16 22.33
CA VAL A 567 2.72 -23.18 23.75
C VAL A 567 3.46 -24.28 24.52
N LYS A 568 3.51 -25.51 23.98
CA LYS A 568 4.30 -26.61 24.59
C LYS A 568 5.79 -26.27 24.66
N LEU A 569 6.32 -25.60 23.63
CA LEU A 569 7.71 -25.19 23.59
C LEU A 569 8.01 -24.12 24.66
N PHE A 570 7.09 -23.17 24.87
CA PHE A 570 7.18 -22.17 25.94
C PHE A 570 7.18 -22.84 27.31
N GLN A 571 6.25 -23.78 27.57
CA GLN A 571 6.19 -24.52 28.84
C GLN A 571 7.45 -25.36 29.11
N SER A 572 8.07 -25.91 28.06
CA SER A 572 9.22 -26.81 28.19
C SER A 572 10.59 -26.12 28.10
N THR A 573 10.64 -24.78 28.00
CA THR A 573 11.88 -24.03 27.79
C THR A 573 12.05 -22.94 28.85
N SER A 574 12.63 -23.31 30.00
CA SER A 574 12.86 -22.43 31.15
C SER A 574 13.88 -21.31 30.92
N ILE A 575 14.63 -21.35 29.81
CA ILE A 575 15.61 -20.33 29.42
C ILE A 575 15.06 -19.33 28.39
N LEU A 576 13.78 -19.46 28.00
CA LEU A 576 13.12 -18.59 27.04
C LEU A 576 12.37 -17.47 27.77
N PHE A 577 12.53 -16.23 27.34
CA PHE A 577 11.85 -15.06 27.91
C PHE A 577 11.10 -14.32 26.81
N GLY A 578 9.81 -14.09 27.02
CA GLY A 578 8.94 -13.35 26.11
C GLY A 578 8.88 -11.87 26.43
N THR A 579 8.27 -11.10 25.53
CA THR A 579 8.08 -9.65 25.71
C THR A 579 6.63 -9.23 25.94
N GLU A 580 6.47 -8.13 26.67
CA GLU A 580 5.24 -7.36 26.83
C GLU A 580 5.52 -5.85 26.61
N LYS A 581 4.47 -5.04 26.58
CA LYS A 581 4.58 -3.58 26.55
C LYS A 581 3.68 -2.96 27.62
N ILE A 582 4.19 -2.04 28.42
CA ILE A 582 3.53 -1.57 29.66
C ILE A 582 3.23 -0.06 29.65
N ALA A 583 4.15 0.79 29.20
CA ALA A 583 4.15 2.22 29.52
C ALA A 583 3.26 3.11 28.63
N SER A 584 2.99 2.71 27.38
CA SER A 584 2.23 3.54 26.42
C SER A 584 1.05 2.78 25.80
N SER A 585 1.34 1.87 24.88
CA SER A 585 0.36 0.98 24.24
C SER A 585 0.50 -0.41 24.85
N ARG A 586 -0.33 -0.75 25.85
CA ARG A 586 -0.21 -2.04 26.54
C ARG A 586 -0.39 -3.20 25.56
N VAL A 587 0.57 -4.11 25.54
CA VAL A 587 0.50 -5.39 24.82
C VAL A 587 0.85 -6.46 25.84
N ALA A 588 -0.04 -7.44 26.02
CA ALA A 588 0.19 -8.50 26.99
C ALA A 588 1.36 -9.39 26.55
N ALA A 589 1.97 -10.09 27.51
CA ALA A 589 2.87 -11.18 27.18
C ALA A 589 2.11 -12.45 26.76
N PRO A 590 2.81 -13.42 26.15
CA PRO A 590 2.29 -14.77 25.99
C PRO A 590 1.82 -15.33 27.35
N PRO A 591 0.55 -15.75 27.50
CA PRO A 591 -0.03 -16.11 28.81
C PRO A 591 0.82 -17.13 29.58
N VAL A 592 1.32 -18.15 28.88
CA VAL A 592 2.14 -19.25 29.40
C VAL A 592 3.47 -18.75 30.00
N LEU A 593 4.12 -17.80 29.34
CA LEU A 593 5.38 -17.23 29.82
C LEU A 593 5.13 -16.28 30.99
N SER A 594 3.99 -15.58 30.98
CA SER A 594 3.56 -14.70 32.07
C SER A 594 3.33 -15.50 33.36
N GLU A 595 2.61 -16.62 33.28
CA GLU A 595 2.38 -17.53 34.40
C GLU A 595 3.69 -18.08 34.99
N SER A 596 4.71 -18.27 34.15
CA SER A 596 6.02 -18.81 34.55
C SER A 596 7.01 -17.72 35.00
N GLY A 597 6.61 -16.44 35.00
CA GLY A 597 7.49 -15.32 35.34
C GLY A 597 8.62 -15.09 34.33
N GLN A 598 8.48 -15.60 33.10
CA GLN A 598 9.47 -15.55 32.03
C GLN A 598 9.18 -14.42 31.03
N VAL A 599 8.86 -13.22 31.54
CA VAL A 599 8.44 -12.08 30.74
C VAL A 599 9.19 -10.84 31.16
N GLY A 600 9.71 -10.09 30.20
CA GLY A 600 10.22 -8.73 30.42
C GLY A 600 9.65 -7.76 29.40
N PHE A 601 9.54 -6.48 29.74
CA PHE A 601 8.96 -5.50 28.81
C PHE A 601 9.97 -5.01 27.76
N SER A 602 9.47 -4.57 26.61
CA SER A 602 10.26 -3.93 25.52
C SER A 602 9.97 -2.43 25.34
N ASP A 603 9.45 -1.74 26.36
CA ASP A 603 9.30 -0.28 26.36
C ASP A 603 10.64 0.46 26.24
N ILE A 604 10.66 1.49 25.40
CA ILE A 604 11.80 2.37 25.17
C ILE A 604 11.49 3.79 25.64
N VAL A 605 12.51 4.50 26.13
CA VAL A 605 12.39 5.89 26.56
C VAL A 605 12.93 6.79 25.45
N VAL A 606 12.02 7.53 24.81
CA VAL A 606 12.34 8.45 23.73
C VAL A 606 12.39 9.88 24.31
N ASP A 607 13.49 10.60 24.07
CA ASP A 607 13.63 12.00 24.47
C ASP A 607 12.83 12.94 23.56
N ALA A 608 12.68 14.20 23.97
CA ALA A 608 11.85 15.19 23.27
C ALA A 608 12.25 15.47 21.82
N ASP A 609 13.48 15.15 21.43
CA ASP A 609 14.00 15.27 20.06
C ASP A 609 13.92 13.96 19.26
N GLY A 610 13.20 12.96 19.77
CA GLY A 610 12.98 11.68 19.12
C GLY A 610 14.12 10.68 19.23
N ARG A 611 15.21 11.01 19.95
CA ARG A 611 16.37 10.13 20.12
C ARG A 611 16.26 9.31 21.41
N VAL A 612 16.79 8.09 21.37
CA VAL A 612 16.88 7.22 22.55
C VAL A 612 18.27 7.42 23.15
N ARG A 613 18.33 7.83 24.42
CA ARG A 613 19.61 7.98 25.17
C ARG A 613 19.59 7.26 26.50
N ARG A 614 18.42 6.76 26.90
CA ARG A 614 18.14 6.18 28.20
C ARG A 614 17.56 4.79 28.02
N ALA A 615 18.06 3.84 28.81
CA ALA A 615 17.49 2.50 28.91
C ALA A 615 16.59 2.44 30.12
N LEU A 616 15.39 1.87 29.96
CA LEU A 616 14.52 1.53 31.08
C LEU A 616 14.81 0.08 31.51
N LEU A 617 15.42 -0.08 32.68
CA LEU A 617 15.83 -1.40 33.20
C LEU A 617 14.70 -2.08 33.98
N SER A 618 13.94 -1.28 34.73
CA SER A 618 12.75 -1.74 35.44
C SER A 618 11.73 -0.63 35.58
N LEU A 619 10.48 -1.01 35.82
CA LEU A 619 9.39 -0.10 36.16
C LEU A 619 8.47 -0.80 37.16
N VAL A 620 7.68 -0.01 37.88
CA VAL A 620 6.58 -0.54 38.68
C VAL A 620 5.31 -0.39 37.85
N ASP A 621 4.61 -1.49 37.61
CA ASP A 621 3.37 -1.47 36.84
C ASP A 621 2.19 -0.87 37.64
N SER A 622 0.99 -0.83 37.04
CA SER A 622 -0.19 -0.28 37.72
C SER A 622 -0.62 -1.08 38.95
N ASP A 623 -0.18 -2.34 39.04
CA ASP A 623 -0.57 -3.27 40.09
C ASP A 623 0.44 -3.24 41.25
N GLY A 624 1.48 -2.41 41.14
CA GLY A 624 2.53 -2.24 42.14
C GLY A 624 3.67 -3.25 42.01
N GLU A 625 3.67 -4.07 40.96
CA GLU A 625 4.66 -5.12 40.75
C GLU A 625 5.90 -4.58 40.01
N LEU A 626 7.08 -5.00 40.47
CA LEU A 626 8.34 -4.63 39.83
C LEU A 626 8.55 -5.49 38.58
N ARG A 627 8.50 -4.84 37.41
CA ARG A 627 8.77 -5.45 36.10
C ARG A 627 10.16 -5.06 35.62
N TYR A 628 10.84 -5.98 34.94
CA TYR A 628 12.16 -5.74 34.34
C TYR A 628 12.04 -5.74 32.82
N SER A 629 12.91 -5.00 32.13
CA SER A 629 12.96 -5.07 30.67
C SER A 629 13.51 -6.42 30.21
N LEU A 630 13.15 -6.84 29.00
CA LEU A 630 13.58 -8.12 28.43
C LEU A 630 15.11 -8.30 28.50
N GLY A 631 15.86 -7.27 28.10
CA GLY A 631 17.32 -7.27 28.18
C GLY A 631 17.86 -7.38 29.62
N THR A 632 17.17 -6.80 30.60
CA THR A 632 17.55 -6.87 32.01
C THR A 632 17.34 -8.27 32.57
N ILE A 633 16.21 -8.92 32.28
CA ILE A 633 15.94 -10.28 32.74
C ILE A 633 16.95 -11.28 32.15
N LEU A 634 17.24 -11.18 30.86
CA LEU A 634 18.24 -12.02 30.20
C LEU A 634 19.62 -11.84 30.81
N ALA A 635 20.02 -10.59 31.08
CA ALA A 635 21.30 -10.29 31.72
C ALA A 635 21.37 -10.87 33.15
N LEU A 636 20.32 -10.70 33.95
CA LEU A 636 20.23 -11.24 35.31
C LEU A 636 20.27 -12.77 35.31
N HIS A 637 19.54 -13.42 34.39
CA HIS A 637 19.55 -14.87 34.24
C HIS A 637 20.96 -15.39 33.90
N TYR A 638 21.60 -14.79 32.90
CA TYR A 638 22.96 -15.14 32.49
C TYR A 638 24.00 -14.93 33.60
N LEU A 639 23.92 -13.82 34.34
CA LEU A 639 24.87 -13.47 35.39
C LEU A 639 24.69 -14.32 36.64
N LYS A 640 23.45 -14.69 36.98
CA LYS A 640 23.15 -15.59 38.10
C LYS A 640 23.81 -16.96 37.92
N ALA A 641 23.83 -17.50 36.70
CA ALA A 641 24.55 -18.73 36.36
C ALA A 641 26.06 -18.64 36.59
N LYS A 642 26.62 -17.41 36.64
CA LYS A 642 28.02 -17.13 36.95
C LYS A 642 28.27 -16.75 38.41
N GLY A 643 27.27 -16.87 39.27
CA GLY A 643 27.36 -16.49 40.69
C GLY A 643 27.35 -14.98 40.93
N ILE A 644 26.92 -14.18 39.95
CA ILE A 644 26.80 -12.72 40.08
C ILE A 644 25.32 -12.38 40.27
N ASN A 645 24.97 -11.89 41.46
CA ASN A 645 23.60 -11.51 41.81
C ASN A 645 23.42 -9.99 41.81
N LEU A 646 22.18 -9.53 41.67
CA LEU A 646 21.81 -8.13 41.82
C LEU A 646 21.88 -7.74 43.30
N GLU A 647 22.71 -6.78 43.63
CA GLU A 647 22.89 -6.27 44.98
C GLU A 647 22.43 -4.81 45.07
N THR A 648 21.63 -4.48 46.08
CA THR A 648 21.25 -3.10 46.35
C THR A 648 22.38 -2.41 47.12
N VAL A 649 22.98 -1.38 46.52
CA VAL A 649 24.06 -0.60 47.16
C VAL A 649 23.49 0.60 47.90
N ASP A 650 22.47 1.24 47.31
CA ASP A 650 21.76 2.40 47.86
C ASP A 650 20.29 2.30 47.43
N GLU A 651 19.37 2.24 48.40
CA GLU A 651 17.96 1.94 48.14
C GLU A 651 17.36 2.92 47.12
N GLY A 652 16.86 2.37 46.01
CA GLY A 652 16.22 3.16 44.96
C GLY A 652 17.15 4.04 44.11
N GLN A 653 18.45 4.08 44.40
CA GLN A 653 19.44 4.94 43.72
C GLN A 653 20.56 4.16 43.02
N LYS A 654 21.08 3.08 43.63
CA LYS A 654 22.22 2.33 43.06
C LYS A 654 22.06 0.84 43.26
N VAL A 655 22.29 0.11 42.17
CA VAL A 655 22.36 -1.36 42.17
C VAL A 655 23.70 -1.82 41.59
N ALA A 656 24.21 -2.94 42.08
CA ALA A 656 25.45 -3.54 41.63
C ALA A 656 25.24 -4.93 41.04
N LEU A 657 26.04 -5.23 40.02
CA LEU A 657 26.20 -6.56 39.43
C LEU A 657 27.70 -6.86 39.37
N GLY A 658 28.21 -7.54 40.41
CA GLY A 658 29.63 -7.79 40.58
C GLY A 658 30.41 -6.48 40.76
N LYS A 659 31.21 -6.10 39.76
CA LYS A 659 32.00 -4.85 39.78
C LYS A 659 31.28 -3.66 39.13
N ALA A 660 30.18 -3.90 38.41
CA ALA A 660 29.43 -2.85 37.73
C ALA A 660 28.42 -2.22 38.70
N VAL A 661 28.41 -0.89 38.79
CA VAL A 661 27.44 -0.14 39.59
C VAL A 661 26.59 0.70 38.64
N PHE A 662 25.28 0.48 38.67
CA PHE A 662 24.30 1.23 37.92
C PHE A 662 23.71 2.29 38.83
N LYS A 663 23.77 3.55 38.40
CA LYS A 663 23.13 4.67 39.09
C LYS A 663 21.82 4.99 38.36
N ARG A 664 20.73 5.08 39.12
CA ARG A 664 19.43 5.50 38.60
C ARG A 664 19.51 6.93 38.05
N PHE A 665 18.94 7.13 36.87
CA PHE A 665 18.74 8.43 36.26
C PHE A 665 17.73 9.25 37.07
N THR A 666 18.10 10.50 37.30
CA THR A 666 17.26 11.54 37.90
C THR A 666 16.96 12.60 36.86
N GLY A 667 15.84 13.32 36.98
CA GLY A 667 15.39 14.29 35.98
C GLY A 667 16.35 15.46 35.70
N ASN A 668 17.43 15.59 36.48
CA ASN A 668 18.46 16.62 36.35
C ASN A 668 19.88 16.06 36.09
N ASP A 669 20.03 14.78 35.74
CA ASP A 669 21.34 14.20 35.44
C ASP A 669 21.87 14.70 34.08
N GLY A 670 23.16 15.04 34.02
CA GLY A 670 23.79 15.53 32.78
C GLY A 670 23.21 16.87 32.31
N GLY A 671 22.73 16.90 31.07
CA GLY A 671 22.05 18.06 30.48
C GLY A 671 20.52 18.01 30.54
N TYR A 672 19.95 17.04 31.25
CA TYR A 672 18.50 16.94 31.43
C TYR A 672 18.04 17.87 32.54
N ILE A 673 16.83 18.43 32.40
CA ILE A 673 16.20 19.27 33.41
C ILE A 673 14.74 18.90 33.54
N GLY A 674 14.32 18.61 34.77
CA GLY A 674 12.95 18.23 35.08
C GLY A 674 12.40 17.06 34.24
N SER A 675 13.28 16.19 33.74
CA SER A 675 12.89 15.11 32.84
C SER A 675 12.26 13.94 33.60
N ASP A 676 11.35 13.22 32.94
CA ASP A 676 10.71 12.05 33.53
C ASP A 676 11.76 11.00 33.95
N SER A 677 11.68 10.61 35.22
CA SER A 677 12.58 9.66 35.89
C SER A 677 11.81 8.46 36.47
N GLY A 678 10.64 8.17 35.92
CA GLY A 678 9.85 6.97 36.21
C GLY A 678 10.63 5.68 35.94
N GLY A 679 10.45 4.68 36.80
CA GLY A 679 11.21 3.43 36.75
C GLY A 679 12.72 3.60 37.02
N TYR A 680 13.46 2.51 36.83
CA TYR A 680 14.92 2.49 36.96
C TYR A 680 15.56 2.69 35.59
N GLN A 681 15.82 3.95 35.26
CA GLN A 681 16.46 4.34 34.01
C GLN A 681 17.97 4.50 34.18
N VAL A 682 18.75 4.24 33.14
CA VAL A 682 20.19 4.53 33.07
C VAL A 682 20.55 5.13 31.70
N PHE A 683 21.66 5.85 31.61
CA PHE A 683 22.18 6.27 30.30
C PHE A 683 22.63 5.05 29.49
N LEU A 684 22.21 5.00 28.23
CA LEU A 684 22.64 3.97 27.30
C LEU A 684 24.13 4.14 26.96
N ASN A 685 24.81 3.01 26.86
CA ASN A 685 26.15 2.93 26.29
C ASN A 685 26.09 2.15 24.98
N TYR A 686 26.02 2.85 23.85
CA TYR A 686 25.97 2.24 22.53
C TYR A 686 27.29 1.53 22.19
N ARG A 687 27.20 0.24 21.85
CA ARG A 687 28.35 -0.58 21.45
C ARG A 687 28.65 -0.56 19.95
N GLY A 688 27.82 0.12 19.17
CA GLY A 688 27.99 0.30 17.73
C GLY A 688 26.70 0.06 16.96
N GLN A 689 26.84 -0.29 15.67
CA GLN A 689 25.71 -0.54 14.76
C GLN A 689 25.25 -2.00 14.81
N GLN A 690 24.11 -2.32 14.20
CA GLN A 690 23.53 -3.66 14.17
C GLN A 690 24.48 -4.72 13.57
N ASP A 691 25.32 -4.33 12.62
CA ASP A 691 26.33 -5.19 11.98
C ASP A 691 27.45 -5.65 12.93
N ASN A 692 27.54 -5.05 14.13
CA ASN A 692 28.50 -5.46 15.14
C ASN A 692 28.05 -6.70 15.93
N PHE A 693 26.90 -7.32 15.64
CA PHE A 693 26.47 -8.56 16.28
C PHE A 693 26.39 -9.70 15.27
N LEU A 694 26.53 -10.96 15.73
CA LEU A 694 26.31 -12.12 14.87
C LEU A 694 24.81 -12.19 14.52
N ASN A 695 24.49 -11.92 13.26
CA ASN A 695 23.12 -11.89 12.75
C ASN A 695 22.82 -13.13 11.92
N PHE A 696 21.73 -13.83 12.25
CA PHE A 696 21.25 -14.98 11.49
C PHE A 696 19.79 -14.72 11.05
N PRO A 697 19.46 -14.89 9.76
CA PRO A 697 18.08 -14.86 9.31
C PRO A 697 17.34 -16.13 9.75
N THR A 698 16.01 -16.05 9.79
CA THR A 698 15.16 -17.10 10.37
C THR A 698 15.16 -18.38 9.52
N ASP A 699 15.35 -18.25 8.20
CA ASP A 699 15.53 -19.35 7.22
C ASP A 699 16.80 -20.21 7.43
N ARG A 700 17.85 -19.65 8.06
CA ARG A 700 19.18 -20.28 8.21
C ARG A 700 19.47 -20.80 9.61
N THR A 701 18.56 -20.59 10.57
CA THR A 701 18.63 -21.14 11.93
C THR A 701 17.86 -22.44 12.02
#